data_AF-A0ABD5AJK9-F1
#
_entry.id   AF-A0ABD5AJK9-F1
#
_cell.length_a   1.000
_cell.length_b   1.000
_cell.length_c   1.000
_cell.angle_alpha   90.00
_cell.angle_beta   90.00
_cell.angle_gamma   90.00
#
_symmetry.space_group_name_H-M   'P 1'
#
loop_
_entity.id
_entity.type
_entity.pdbx_description
1 polymer ?
#
loop_
_entity_poly.entity_id
_entity_poly.type
_entity_poly.pdbx_seq_one_letter_code
_entity_poly.pdbx_strand_id
1 'polypeptide(L)'
;MLEAYRQHVEERAALGVPPKPLDDAQTAQLVELLKNPPAGEEAFLVDLLENRVPAGVDQAAYVKAAFLAAIAKGEATSPLVSKERAVYLLGTMLGGYNVAPLVELLDNAELASLAAEALKKTLLVFDAFHDVADKAKAGNANAKAVLQSWADAEWFTSRPDVPEEIKITVFKVTGETNTDDLSPAQDAWSRPDIPLHANAMLKNERDGINPEKPGEVGPLNQIKELIAKGNQVAYVGDVVGTGSSRKSATNSVLWFFGDELPHIPNKKDGGVCLGSKIAPIFFNTMEDAGALPVEIDVANMNMGDEVVLKIDHAAAKVTAFKDGVQISEAELKTPVLLDEVRAGGRINLIIGRGLTTKAREELGLAPSTLFRTPVQPADTGKGFTQAQKMVGRACGLAEGQGIRPGTYCEPKMTTVGSQDTTGPMTRDELKDLACLGFSADLVMQSFCHTAAYPKPVDVTTHHTLPDFIMNRGGVSLRPGDGIIHSWLNRMLLPDTVGTGGDSHTRFPIGISFPAGSGLVAFAAATGVMPLDMPESVLVKFKGKMQPGITLRDLVHAIPYYAIQAGDLTVEKKGKKNIFSGRILEIDLSEMENDLTVEQAFELSDASAERSAAGCSITLSEEKVAEYLRSNITMLKWMIAEGYGDARTMARRAENMQKWLDNPSLLKADADAEYLKVYEIDLADIKEPILCCPNDPDDAKLLSDVQGDKIDEVFIGSCMTNIGHFRAAGQLLDKVPSGSLSTRLWLAPPTRMDEHQLMEEGLYNIYGRAGARTEMPGCSLCMGNQARVAPNTTCVSTSTRNFPNRLGQGANVYLASAELASVAAVLGKLPSPEEYQQYASQIDSASAEIYKYLNFDKMSEYTKEADQVDTKKISAAQLT
;
A
#
# COMPACT_ATOMS: atom_id res chain seq x y z
N MET A 1 -6.52 -23.64 28.95
CA MET A 1 -5.66 -23.47 27.76
C MET A 1 -5.78 -24.64 26.79
N LEU A 2 -5.20 -25.82 27.08
CA LEU A 2 -5.07 -26.92 26.12
C LEU A 2 -6.40 -27.41 25.51
N GLU A 3 -7.44 -27.59 26.32
CA GLU A 3 -8.76 -28.03 25.84
C GLU A 3 -9.36 -27.03 24.85
N ALA A 4 -9.40 -25.75 25.21
CA ALA A 4 -9.87 -24.69 24.32
C ALA A 4 -9.02 -24.55 23.04
N TYR A 5 -7.69 -24.71 23.15
CA TYR A 5 -6.82 -24.68 21.98
C TYR A 5 -7.06 -25.88 21.05
N ARG A 6 -7.27 -27.09 21.59
CA ARG A 6 -7.61 -28.28 20.79
C ARG A 6 -8.96 -28.14 20.11
N GLN A 7 -9.96 -27.61 20.80
CA GLN A 7 -11.24 -27.29 20.19
C GLN A 7 -11.06 -26.30 19.03
N HIS A 8 -10.27 -25.25 19.21
CA HIS A 8 -9.94 -24.31 18.13
C HIS A 8 -9.19 -24.98 16.97
N VAL A 9 -8.29 -25.92 17.25
CA VAL A 9 -7.62 -26.73 16.20
C VAL A 9 -8.65 -27.53 15.39
N GLU A 10 -9.62 -28.18 16.04
CA GLU A 10 -10.69 -28.93 15.37
C GLU A 10 -11.60 -28.01 14.54
N GLU A 11 -12.00 -26.86 15.10
CA GLU A 11 -12.80 -25.84 14.41
C GLU A 11 -12.09 -25.32 13.15
N ARG A 12 -10.77 -25.11 13.23
CA ARG A 12 -9.95 -24.63 12.11
C ARG A 12 -9.67 -25.73 11.08
N ALA A 13 -9.49 -26.97 11.52
CA ALA A 13 -9.34 -28.12 10.63
C ALA A 13 -10.60 -28.35 9.78
N ALA A 14 -11.80 -28.08 10.32
CA ALA A 14 -13.05 -28.12 9.55
C ALA A 14 -13.13 -27.08 8.43
N LEU A 15 -12.36 -25.99 8.54
CA LEU A 15 -12.17 -24.96 7.52
C LEU A 15 -10.97 -25.26 6.59
N GLY A 16 -10.25 -26.36 6.82
CA GLY A 16 -9.07 -26.76 6.05
C GLY A 16 -7.83 -25.90 6.31
N VAL A 17 -7.73 -25.23 7.46
CA VAL A 17 -6.65 -24.28 7.78
C VAL A 17 -6.00 -24.60 9.14
N PRO A 18 -4.72 -24.23 9.36
CA PRO A 18 -4.05 -24.40 10.65
C PRO A 18 -4.69 -23.52 11.73
N PRO A 19 -4.50 -23.82 13.03
CA PRO A 19 -4.93 -22.94 14.12
C PRO A 19 -4.28 -21.56 14.00
N LYS A 20 -4.98 -20.55 14.53
CA LYS A 20 -4.39 -19.21 14.71
C LYS A 20 -3.16 -19.28 15.63
N PRO A 21 -2.19 -18.35 15.48
CA PRO A 21 -1.11 -18.21 16.45
C PRO A 21 -1.65 -17.94 17.85
N LEU A 22 -0.85 -18.27 18.87
CA LEU A 22 -1.19 -17.99 20.26
C LEU A 22 -1.19 -16.49 20.53
N ASP A 23 -2.20 -16.03 21.27
CA ASP A 23 -2.20 -14.69 21.84
C ASP A 23 -1.36 -14.62 23.14
N ASP A 24 -1.24 -13.43 23.73
CA ASP A 24 -0.45 -13.18 24.94
C ASP A 24 -1.01 -13.91 26.17
N ALA A 25 -2.34 -13.97 26.31
CA ALA A 25 -3.00 -14.68 27.41
C ALA A 25 -2.78 -16.20 27.33
N GLN A 26 -2.92 -16.78 26.14
CA GLN A 26 -2.63 -18.18 25.85
C GLN A 26 -1.15 -18.48 26.05
N THR A 27 -0.25 -17.59 25.63
CA THR A 27 1.20 -17.74 25.83
C THR A 27 1.55 -17.69 27.31
N ALA A 28 0.93 -16.81 28.11
CA ALA A 28 1.12 -16.77 29.56
C ALA A 28 0.64 -18.07 30.24
N GLN A 29 -0.49 -18.62 29.81
CA GLN A 29 -0.96 -19.92 30.29
C GLN A 29 -0.05 -21.07 29.86
N LEU A 30 0.51 -21.02 28.65
CA LEU A 30 1.49 -21.98 28.15
C LEU A 30 2.77 -21.96 29.00
N VAL A 31 3.23 -20.78 29.43
CA VAL A 31 4.39 -20.65 30.34
C VAL A 31 4.17 -21.43 31.65
N GLU A 32 2.99 -21.34 32.25
CA GLU A 32 2.70 -22.10 33.49
C GLU A 32 2.65 -23.62 33.25
N LEU A 33 2.15 -24.06 32.08
CA LEU A 33 2.18 -25.46 31.68
C LEU A 33 3.61 -25.94 31.40
N LEU A 34 4.47 -25.12 30.81
CA LEU A 34 5.88 -25.45 30.58
C LEU A 34 6.65 -25.59 31.91
N LYS A 35 6.28 -24.85 32.96
CA LYS A 35 6.87 -24.99 34.30
C LYS A 35 6.41 -26.27 35.00
N ASN A 36 5.14 -26.65 34.83
CA ASN A 36 4.52 -27.83 35.44
C ASN A 36 3.75 -28.66 34.40
N PRO A 37 4.45 -29.42 33.52
CA PRO A 37 3.81 -30.07 32.39
C PRO A 37 2.93 -31.25 32.84
N PRO A 38 1.70 -31.36 32.31
CA PRO A 38 0.92 -32.58 32.43
C PRO A 38 1.63 -33.74 31.70
N ALA A 39 1.53 -34.94 32.26
CA ALA A 39 2.15 -36.13 31.67
C ALA A 39 1.60 -36.42 30.27
N GLY A 40 2.48 -36.65 29.30
CA GLY A 40 2.14 -36.95 27.91
C GLY A 40 1.91 -35.72 27.03
N GLU A 41 2.00 -34.51 27.59
CA GLU A 41 1.83 -33.24 26.85
C GLU A 41 3.16 -32.58 26.47
N GLU A 42 4.29 -33.16 26.87
CA GLU A 42 5.60 -32.49 26.88
C GLU A 42 6.01 -32.01 25.49
N ALA A 43 5.94 -32.88 24.48
CA ALA A 43 6.31 -32.55 23.12
C ALA A 43 5.35 -31.51 22.50
N PHE A 44 4.05 -31.60 22.82
CA PHE A 44 3.06 -30.67 22.29
C PHE A 44 3.26 -29.26 22.86
N LEU A 45 3.54 -29.13 24.16
CA LEU A 45 3.83 -27.84 24.79
C LEU A 45 5.08 -27.17 24.19
N VAL A 46 6.13 -27.94 23.90
CA VAL A 46 7.34 -27.43 23.26
C VAL A 46 7.05 -26.97 21.83
N ASP A 47 6.26 -27.73 21.06
CA ASP A 47 5.84 -27.32 19.71
C ASP A 47 5.03 -26.01 19.72
N LEU A 48 4.11 -25.85 20.66
CA LEU A 48 3.35 -24.61 20.81
C LEU A 48 4.28 -23.40 21.06
N LEU A 49 5.25 -23.56 21.97
CA LEU A 49 6.22 -22.52 22.27
C LEU A 49 7.10 -22.18 21.07
N GLU A 50 7.57 -23.20 20.35
CA GLU A 50 8.53 -23.07 19.26
C GLU A 50 7.89 -22.53 17.99
N ASN A 51 6.70 -23.02 17.64
CA ASN A 51 6.15 -22.88 16.28
C ASN A 51 4.78 -22.17 16.23
N ARG A 52 4.14 -21.86 17.36
CA ARG A 52 2.78 -21.24 17.37
C ARG A 52 2.72 -19.86 18.00
N VAL A 53 3.82 -19.31 18.51
CA VAL A 53 3.90 -17.93 19.03
C VAL A 53 4.45 -17.00 17.94
N PRO A 54 3.80 -15.86 17.64
CA PRO A 54 4.36 -14.83 16.75
C PRO A 54 5.76 -14.35 17.19
N ALA A 55 6.50 -13.77 16.26
CA ALA A 55 7.84 -13.23 16.49
C ALA A 55 7.82 -11.70 16.65
N GLY A 56 9.00 -11.07 16.72
CA GLY A 56 9.10 -9.62 16.72
C GLY A 56 8.61 -8.97 18.02
N VAL A 57 7.82 -7.90 17.88
CA VAL A 57 7.27 -7.13 19.02
C VAL A 57 5.77 -7.38 19.26
N ASP A 58 5.26 -8.54 18.85
CA ASP A 58 3.93 -8.99 19.26
C ASP A 58 3.85 -9.19 20.79
N GLN A 59 2.66 -9.03 21.38
CA GLN A 59 2.48 -9.20 22.84
C GLN A 59 2.70 -10.65 23.29
N ALA A 60 2.35 -11.64 22.46
CA ALA A 60 2.68 -13.03 22.73
C ALA A 60 4.20 -13.27 22.67
N ALA A 61 4.89 -12.60 21.73
CA ALA A 61 6.35 -12.62 21.65
C ALA A 61 7.00 -12.00 22.90
N TYR A 62 6.44 -10.93 23.46
CA TYR A 62 6.91 -10.34 24.72
C TYR A 62 6.88 -11.38 25.87
N VAL A 63 5.75 -12.06 26.06
CA VAL A 63 5.60 -13.09 27.11
C VAL A 63 6.59 -14.24 26.88
N LYS A 64 6.71 -14.72 25.63
CA LYS A 64 7.68 -15.78 25.27
C LYS A 64 9.12 -15.34 25.54
N ALA A 65 9.53 -14.16 25.09
CA ALA A 65 10.89 -13.65 25.28
C ALA A 65 11.22 -13.48 26.78
N ALA A 66 10.30 -12.93 27.56
CA ALA A 66 10.48 -12.74 29.00
C ALA A 66 10.65 -14.09 29.73
N PHE A 67 9.82 -15.09 29.41
CA PHE A 67 9.97 -16.43 29.97
C PHE A 67 11.30 -17.08 29.60
N LEU A 68 11.67 -17.07 28.31
CA LEU A 68 12.92 -17.67 27.84
C LEU A 68 14.16 -16.97 28.45
N ALA A 69 14.12 -15.64 28.58
CA ALA A 69 15.16 -14.88 29.25
C ALA A 69 15.29 -15.27 30.74
N ALA A 70 14.17 -15.43 31.44
CA ALA A 70 14.17 -15.86 32.85
C ALA A 70 14.73 -17.29 33.02
N ILE A 71 14.41 -18.22 32.11
CA ILE A 71 15.01 -19.56 32.09
C ILE A 71 16.53 -19.46 31.88
N ALA A 72 16.99 -18.71 30.88
CA ALA A 72 18.41 -18.56 30.58
C ALA A 72 19.21 -17.95 31.76
N LYS A 73 18.61 -16.99 32.48
CA LYS A 73 19.18 -16.36 33.68
C LYS A 73 19.07 -17.21 34.95
N GLY A 74 18.29 -18.28 34.94
CA GLY A 74 18.03 -19.12 36.12
C GLY A 74 17.05 -18.49 37.12
N GLU A 75 16.29 -17.48 36.71
CA GLU A 75 15.23 -16.82 37.49
C GLU A 75 13.91 -17.60 37.43
N ALA A 76 13.77 -18.48 36.44
CA ALA A 76 12.69 -19.45 36.32
C ALA A 76 13.27 -20.82 35.95
N THR A 77 12.47 -21.88 36.11
CA THR A 77 12.83 -23.25 35.71
C THR A 77 11.68 -23.92 34.95
N SER A 78 12.03 -24.84 34.06
CA SER A 78 11.09 -25.72 33.36
C SER A 78 11.75 -27.08 33.16
N PRO A 79 11.05 -28.20 33.38
CA PRO A 79 11.57 -29.52 33.06
C PRO A 79 11.68 -29.77 31.53
N LEU A 80 11.09 -28.92 30.69
CA LEU A 80 11.03 -29.09 29.23
C LEU A 80 11.96 -28.15 28.46
N VAL A 81 12.37 -27.04 29.06
CA VAL A 81 13.20 -26.02 28.42
C VAL A 81 14.46 -25.79 29.26
N SER A 82 15.60 -26.29 28.75
CA SER A 82 16.91 -26.02 29.35
C SER A 82 17.36 -24.57 29.09
N LYS A 83 18.41 -24.11 29.77
CA LYS A 83 19.00 -22.80 29.52
C LYS A 83 19.48 -22.64 28.08
N GLU A 84 20.16 -23.65 27.55
CA GLU A 84 20.67 -23.70 26.18
C GLU A 84 19.53 -23.67 25.17
N ARG A 85 18.46 -24.44 25.44
CA ARG A 85 17.26 -24.43 24.59
C ARG A 85 16.56 -23.08 24.63
N ALA A 86 16.55 -22.40 25.77
CA ALA A 86 15.98 -21.06 25.87
C ALA A 86 16.75 -20.03 25.03
N VAL A 87 18.10 -20.08 25.05
CA VAL A 87 18.93 -19.22 24.20
C VAL A 87 18.71 -19.52 22.71
N TYR A 88 18.62 -20.80 22.33
CA TYR A 88 18.28 -21.19 20.97
C TYR A 88 16.93 -20.59 20.54
N LEU A 89 15.89 -20.74 21.36
CA LEU A 89 14.54 -20.25 21.05
C LEU A 89 14.46 -18.71 21.03
N LEU A 90 15.26 -18.01 21.84
CA LEU A 90 15.40 -16.55 21.73
C LEU A 90 15.98 -16.18 20.35
N GLY A 91 16.91 -16.96 19.83
CA GLY A 91 17.50 -16.76 18.50
C GLY A 91 16.56 -16.95 17.32
N THR A 92 15.37 -17.54 17.51
CA THR A 92 14.41 -17.79 16.42
C THR A 92 13.30 -16.72 16.32
N MET A 93 13.31 -15.70 17.17
CA MET A 93 12.22 -14.73 17.30
C MET A 93 12.34 -13.50 16.36
N LEU A 94 13.13 -13.61 15.28
CA LEU A 94 13.48 -12.56 14.30
C LEU A 94 14.25 -11.35 14.87
N GLY A 95 13.73 -10.73 15.93
CA GLY A 95 14.25 -9.53 16.59
C GLY A 95 13.22 -8.92 17.55
N GLY A 96 13.54 -7.79 18.17
CA GLY A 96 12.69 -7.15 19.18
C GLY A 96 13.02 -7.62 20.60
N TYR A 97 12.04 -8.16 21.33
CA TYR A 97 12.16 -8.45 22.77
C TYR A 97 13.23 -9.50 23.12
N ASN A 98 13.66 -10.31 22.15
CA ASN A 98 14.71 -11.30 22.31
C ASN A 98 16.14 -10.72 22.24
N VAL A 99 16.33 -9.54 21.62
CA VAL A 99 17.67 -9.01 21.32
C VAL A 99 18.43 -8.61 22.58
N ALA A 100 17.82 -7.79 23.45
CA ALA A 100 18.48 -7.35 24.68
C ALA A 100 18.89 -8.53 25.59
N PRO A 101 18.03 -9.53 25.86
CA PRO A 101 18.45 -10.75 26.56
C PRO A 101 19.64 -11.47 25.91
N LEU A 102 19.67 -11.61 24.58
CA LEU A 102 20.80 -12.24 23.89
C LEU A 102 22.10 -11.44 24.04
N VAL A 103 22.03 -10.10 23.97
CA VAL A 103 23.19 -9.22 24.15
C VAL A 103 23.71 -9.28 25.60
N GLU A 104 22.84 -9.32 26.60
CA GLU A 104 23.23 -9.51 28.00
C GLU A 104 23.94 -10.85 28.22
N LEU A 105 23.43 -11.92 27.60
CA LEU A 105 23.98 -13.27 27.72
C LEU A 105 25.38 -13.44 27.11
N LEU A 106 25.88 -12.48 26.33
CA LEU A 106 27.27 -12.48 25.88
C LEU A 106 28.28 -12.43 27.03
N ASP A 107 27.88 -11.97 28.23
CA ASP A 107 28.74 -11.95 29.42
C ASP A 107 28.60 -13.23 30.27
N ASN A 108 27.71 -14.15 29.91
CA ASN A 108 27.49 -15.40 30.64
C ASN A 108 28.45 -16.50 30.16
N ALA A 109 29.36 -16.95 31.03
CA ALA A 109 30.40 -17.92 30.64
C ALA A 109 29.87 -19.27 30.08
N GLU A 110 28.67 -19.70 30.47
CA GLU A 110 28.04 -20.94 30.02
C GLU A 110 27.30 -20.76 28.69
N LEU A 111 26.64 -19.61 28.51
CA LEU A 111 25.68 -19.38 27.42
C LEU A 111 26.17 -18.44 26.32
N ALA A 112 27.26 -17.71 26.53
CA ALA A 112 27.69 -16.64 25.63
C ALA A 112 27.99 -17.10 24.21
N SER A 113 28.52 -18.32 24.04
CA SER A 113 28.75 -18.88 22.69
C SER A 113 27.43 -19.12 21.95
N LEU A 114 26.38 -19.60 22.63
CA LEU A 114 25.07 -19.83 22.01
C LEU A 114 24.38 -18.50 21.70
N ALA A 115 24.49 -17.53 22.60
CA ALA A 115 23.94 -16.19 22.39
C ALA A 115 24.62 -15.49 21.19
N ALA A 116 25.94 -15.66 21.05
CA ALA A 116 26.66 -15.18 19.87
C ALA A 116 26.16 -15.84 18.58
N GLU A 117 26.03 -17.17 18.53
CA GLU A 117 25.51 -17.88 17.35
C GLU A 117 24.09 -17.42 16.95
N ALA A 118 23.24 -17.09 17.92
CA ALA A 118 21.93 -16.48 17.66
C ALA A 118 22.05 -15.06 17.08
N LEU A 119 22.85 -14.19 17.70
CA LEU A 119 23.03 -12.81 17.26
C LEU A 119 23.67 -12.69 15.87
N LYS A 120 24.60 -13.58 15.52
CA LYS A 120 25.22 -13.64 14.18
C LYS A 120 24.20 -13.72 13.04
N LYS A 121 23.03 -14.34 13.30
CA LYS A 121 21.93 -14.52 12.34
C LYS A 121 20.77 -13.53 12.52
N THR A 122 20.82 -12.69 13.55
CA THR A 122 19.76 -11.72 13.87
C THR A 122 19.99 -10.43 13.11
N LEU A 123 19.07 -10.06 12.21
CA LEU A 123 19.19 -8.82 11.41
C LEU A 123 18.61 -7.61 12.14
N LEU A 124 17.50 -7.80 12.83
CA LEU A 124 16.69 -6.76 13.47
C LEU A 124 17.27 -6.37 14.85
N VAL A 125 18.56 -6.05 14.89
CA VAL A 125 19.27 -5.60 16.11
C VAL A 125 19.17 -4.08 16.33
N PHE A 126 18.95 -3.30 15.26
CA PHE A 126 18.84 -1.84 15.29
C PHE A 126 19.90 -1.18 16.18
N ASP A 127 19.50 -0.42 17.20
CA ASP A 127 20.43 0.30 18.09
C ASP A 127 21.20 -0.62 19.04
N ALA A 128 20.73 -1.85 19.30
CA ALA A 128 21.47 -2.83 20.09
C ALA A 128 22.77 -3.29 19.40
N PHE A 129 22.97 -2.92 18.13
CA PHE A 129 24.28 -2.97 17.49
C PHE A 129 25.36 -2.27 18.34
N HIS A 130 25.05 -1.10 18.91
CA HIS A 130 26.00 -0.34 19.73
C HIS A 130 26.34 -1.06 21.03
N ASP A 131 25.37 -1.73 21.66
CA ASP A 131 25.60 -2.53 22.86
C ASP A 131 26.57 -3.70 22.60
N VAL A 132 26.45 -4.36 21.44
CA VAL A 132 27.39 -5.41 21.01
C VAL A 132 28.76 -4.80 20.68
N ALA A 133 28.79 -3.65 20.01
CA ALA A 133 30.02 -2.93 19.69
C ALA A 133 30.81 -2.54 20.95
N ASP A 134 30.13 -2.01 21.96
CA ASP A 134 30.74 -1.60 23.23
C ASP A 134 31.28 -2.79 24.02
N LYS A 135 30.56 -3.92 24.06
CA LYS A 135 31.08 -5.17 24.65
C LYS A 135 32.32 -5.68 23.92
N ALA A 136 32.34 -5.60 22.59
CA ALA A 136 33.50 -6.00 21.80
C ALA A 136 34.72 -5.10 22.08
N LYS A 137 34.52 -3.78 22.16
CA LYS A 137 35.56 -2.80 22.56
C LYS A 137 36.07 -3.06 23.97
N ALA A 138 35.18 -3.45 24.89
CA ALA A 138 35.52 -3.84 26.26
C ALA A 138 36.26 -5.18 26.35
N GLY A 139 36.43 -5.91 25.24
CA GLY A 139 37.26 -7.12 25.16
C GLY A 139 36.48 -8.44 25.15
N ASN A 140 35.14 -8.43 25.11
CA ASN A 140 34.33 -9.64 25.05
C ASN A 140 34.56 -10.38 23.71
N ALA A 141 35.12 -11.60 23.77
CA ALA A 141 35.48 -12.38 22.58
C ALA A 141 34.26 -12.80 21.75
N ASN A 142 33.13 -13.10 22.39
CA ASN A 142 31.89 -13.47 21.71
C ASN A 142 31.28 -12.28 20.98
N ALA A 143 31.26 -11.10 21.60
CA ALA A 143 30.81 -9.87 20.96
C ALA A 143 31.68 -9.50 19.74
N LYS A 144 33.00 -9.66 19.83
CA LYS A 144 33.91 -9.50 18.69
C LYS A 144 33.59 -10.48 17.55
N ALA A 145 33.29 -11.73 17.88
CA ALA A 145 32.91 -12.74 16.88
C ALA A 145 31.57 -12.42 16.21
N VAL A 146 30.61 -11.83 16.94
CA VAL A 146 29.34 -11.35 16.36
C VAL A 146 29.59 -10.21 15.37
N LEU A 147 30.34 -9.18 15.77
CA LEU A 147 30.68 -8.07 14.86
C LEU A 147 31.40 -8.54 13.60
N GLN A 148 32.37 -9.45 13.76
CA GLN A 148 33.12 -9.99 12.63
C GLN A 148 32.20 -10.78 11.68
N SER A 149 31.31 -11.61 12.22
CA SER A 149 30.32 -12.37 11.44
C SER A 149 29.36 -11.47 10.66
N TRP A 150 28.88 -10.37 11.28
CA TRP A 150 28.09 -9.37 10.58
C TRP A 150 28.89 -8.66 9.49
N ALA A 151 30.15 -8.30 9.76
CA ALA A 151 31.03 -7.65 8.80
C ALA A 151 31.39 -8.55 7.61
N ASP A 152 31.46 -9.86 7.82
CA ASP A 152 31.67 -10.89 6.80
C ASP A 152 30.36 -11.37 6.15
N ALA A 153 29.22 -10.82 6.59
CA ALA A 153 27.88 -11.13 6.13
C ALA A 153 27.52 -12.62 6.18
N GLU A 154 27.92 -13.32 7.24
CA GLU A 154 27.60 -14.75 7.41
C GLU A 154 26.09 -15.03 7.45
N TRP A 155 25.29 -14.06 7.91
CA TRP A 155 23.82 -14.12 7.87
C TRP A 155 23.28 -14.31 6.43
N PHE A 156 24.00 -13.82 5.42
CA PHE A 156 23.66 -13.90 4.01
C PHE A 156 24.33 -15.10 3.34
N THR A 157 25.65 -15.29 3.56
CA THR A 157 26.40 -16.37 2.89
C THR A 157 26.01 -17.77 3.39
N SER A 158 25.49 -17.88 4.60
CA SER A 158 24.98 -19.16 5.13
C SER A 158 23.65 -19.60 4.53
N ARG A 159 22.92 -18.70 3.86
CA ARG A 159 21.69 -19.03 3.12
C ARG A 159 22.04 -19.62 1.75
N PRO A 160 21.28 -20.63 1.27
CA PRO A 160 21.42 -21.14 -0.09
C PRO A 160 21.30 -20.02 -1.11
N ASP A 161 22.15 -20.01 -2.13
CA ASP A 161 22.00 -19.11 -3.26
C ASP A 161 20.79 -19.53 -4.12
N VAL A 162 20.31 -18.62 -4.96
CA VAL A 162 19.28 -18.96 -5.96
C VAL A 162 19.81 -20.10 -6.84
N PRO A 163 19.06 -21.18 -7.08
CA PRO A 163 19.54 -22.26 -7.93
C PRO A 163 19.60 -21.82 -9.39
N GLU A 164 20.64 -22.24 -10.11
CA GLU A 164 20.79 -21.97 -11.57
C GLU A 164 19.70 -22.66 -12.41
N GLU A 165 19.00 -23.65 -11.83
CA GLU A 165 17.88 -24.35 -12.47
C GLU A 165 16.74 -24.57 -11.47
N ILE A 166 15.52 -24.14 -11.84
CA ILE A 166 14.29 -24.37 -11.08
C ILE A 166 13.30 -25.15 -11.96
N LYS A 167 12.91 -26.34 -11.52
CA LYS A 167 11.80 -27.06 -12.14
C LYS A 167 10.49 -26.60 -11.51
N ILE A 168 9.58 -26.10 -12.35
CA ILE A 168 8.27 -25.60 -11.92
C ILE A 168 7.12 -26.40 -12.52
N THR A 169 5.99 -26.43 -11.80
CA THR A 169 4.67 -26.77 -12.31
C THR A 169 3.86 -25.49 -12.49
N VAL A 170 3.29 -25.27 -13.67
CA VAL A 170 2.58 -24.02 -14.00
C VAL A 170 1.16 -24.02 -13.42
N PHE A 171 0.82 -23.00 -12.63
CA PHE A 171 -0.56 -22.61 -12.32
C PHE A 171 -0.93 -21.39 -13.18
N LYS A 172 -1.56 -21.63 -14.35
CA LYS A 172 -1.86 -20.56 -15.33
C LYS A 172 -3.22 -19.93 -15.08
N VAL A 173 -3.27 -18.61 -14.95
CA VAL A 173 -4.49 -17.81 -14.99
C VAL A 173 -4.48 -16.96 -16.26
N THR A 174 -5.41 -17.22 -17.18
CA THR A 174 -5.48 -16.51 -18.46
C THR A 174 -6.08 -15.11 -18.30
N GLY A 175 -5.61 -14.17 -19.12
CA GLY A 175 -6.01 -12.76 -19.10
C GLY A 175 -5.35 -11.95 -17.99
N GLU A 176 -6.11 -11.01 -17.42
CA GLU A 176 -5.65 -10.14 -16.34
C GLU A 176 -6.05 -10.68 -14.96
N THR A 177 -5.07 -10.96 -14.10
CA THR A 177 -5.27 -11.19 -12.67
C THR A 177 -5.23 -9.85 -11.94
N ASN A 178 -6.39 -9.37 -11.52
CA ASN A 178 -6.49 -8.26 -10.58
C ASN A 178 -6.23 -8.74 -9.15
N THR A 179 -5.70 -7.88 -8.30
CA THR A 179 -5.53 -8.21 -6.87
C THR A 179 -6.85 -8.51 -6.14
N ASP A 180 -8.00 -8.03 -6.63
CA ASP A 180 -9.32 -8.44 -6.12
C ASP A 180 -9.67 -9.89 -6.48
N ASP A 181 -9.15 -10.45 -7.58
CA ASP A 181 -9.31 -11.88 -7.89
C ASP A 181 -8.56 -12.75 -6.88
N LEU A 182 -7.38 -12.29 -6.43
CA LEU A 182 -6.53 -13.00 -5.46
C LEU A 182 -6.95 -12.80 -4.00
N SER A 183 -7.56 -11.65 -3.71
CA SER A 183 -7.97 -11.22 -2.38
C SER A 183 -9.23 -10.37 -2.50
N PRO A 184 -10.42 -11.00 -2.58
CA PRO A 184 -11.67 -10.29 -2.85
C PRO A 184 -12.01 -9.24 -1.79
N ALA A 185 -12.64 -8.14 -2.21
CA ALA A 185 -12.99 -7.05 -1.30
C ALA A 185 -13.90 -7.50 -0.14
N GLN A 186 -14.81 -8.46 -0.38
CA GLN A 186 -15.78 -8.94 0.62
C GLN A 186 -15.10 -9.71 1.77
N ASP A 187 -13.88 -10.19 1.54
CA ASP A 187 -13.06 -10.97 2.47
C ASP A 187 -11.97 -10.11 3.14
N ALA A 188 -12.01 -8.79 2.96
CA ALA A 188 -10.99 -7.88 3.52
C ALA A 188 -10.80 -8.04 5.05
N TRP A 189 -11.87 -8.39 5.75
CA TRP A 189 -11.90 -8.63 7.20
C TRP A 189 -11.02 -9.79 7.67
N SER A 190 -10.74 -10.79 6.82
CA SER A 190 -9.95 -11.96 7.17
C SER A 190 -8.48 -11.84 6.78
N ARG A 191 -8.06 -10.75 6.12
CA ARG A 191 -6.69 -10.57 5.58
C ARG A 191 -5.54 -10.83 6.59
N PRO A 192 -5.63 -10.45 7.88
CA PRO A 192 -4.59 -10.77 8.86
C PRO A 192 -4.46 -12.27 9.17
N ASP A 193 -5.53 -13.06 8.95
CA ASP A 193 -5.52 -14.51 9.07
C ASP A 193 -5.20 -15.13 7.70
N ILE A 194 -3.92 -15.10 7.33
CA ILE A 194 -3.43 -15.50 6.00
C ILE A 194 -4.01 -16.84 5.53
N PRO A 195 -3.98 -17.94 6.31
CA PRO A 195 -4.50 -19.22 5.84
C PRO A 195 -6.01 -19.19 5.56
N LEU A 196 -6.78 -18.52 6.41
CA LEU A 196 -8.21 -18.38 6.22
C LEU A 196 -8.53 -17.54 4.99
N HIS A 197 -7.82 -16.42 4.82
CA HIS A 197 -8.02 -15.52 3.70
C HIS A 197 -7.65 -16.18 2.36
N ALA A 198 -6.60 -17.01 2.34
CA ALA A 198 -6.15 -17.70 1.15
C ALA A 198 -7.23 -18.62 0.54
N ASN A 199 -8.15 -19.16 1.35
CA ASN A 199 -9.28 -19.94 0.83
C ASN A 199 -10.20 -19.14 -0.11
N ALA A 200 -10.20 -17.80 -0.05
CA ALA A 200 -11.00 -16.93 -0.93
C ALA A 200 -10.29 -16.58 -2.25
N MET A 201 -9.01 -16.94 -2.42
CA MET A 201 -8.24 -16.66 -3.64
C MET A 201 -8.87 -17.34 -4.84
N LEU A 202 -9.18 -16.56 -5.88
CA LEU A 202 -9.80 -17.03 -7.13
C LEU A 202 -11.13 -17.77 -6.89
N LYS A 203 -11.91 -17.36 -5.89
CA LYS A 203 -13.22 -17.97 -5.59
C LYS A 203 -14.29 -17.76 -6.66
N ASN A 204 -14.12 -16.77 -7.52
CA ASN A 204 -15.04 -16.52 -8.64
C ASN A 204 -14.58 -17.32 -9.87
N GLU A 205 -15.50 -17.99 -10.54
CA GLU A 205 -15.21 -18.78 -11.74
C GLU A 205 -14.58 -17.92 -12.85
N ARG A 206 -13.54 -18.48 -13.49
CA ARG A 206 -12.83 -17.90 -14.63
C ARG A 206 -12.34 -19.03 -15.53
N ASP A 207 -11.98 -18.71 -16.76
CA ASP A 207 -11.44 -19.70 -17.70
C ASP A 207 -10.23 -20.44 -17.11
N GLY A 208 -10.27 -21.77 -17.13
CA GLY A 208 -9.25 -22.65 -16.55
C GLY A 208 -9.20 -22.73 -15.01
N ILE A 209 -10.08 -22.02 -14.28
CA ILE A 209 -10.09 -21.96 -12.82
C ILE A 209 -11.42 -22.48 -12.28
N ASN A 210 -11.34 -23.51 -11.45
CA ASN A 210 -12.50 -24.23 -10.93
C ASN A 210 -12.59 -24.10 -9.40
N PRO A 211 -13.29 -23.10 -8.85
CA PRO A 211 -13.46 -22.93 -7.41
C PRO A 211 -14.25 -24.09 -6.78
N GLU A 212 -13.91 -24.49 -5.56
CA GLU A 212 -14.68 -25.54 -4.85
C GLU A 212 -16.12 -25.11 -4.56
N LYS A 213 -16.30 -23.83 -4.25
CA LYS A 213 -17.60 -23.19 -4.03
C LYS A 213 -17.58 -21.81 -4.69
N PRO A 214 -18.10 -21.66 -5.92
CA PRO A 214 -18.10 -20.40 -6.63
C PRO A 214 -18.64 -19.24 -5.77
N GLY A 215 -17.85 -18.17 -5.65
CA GLY A 215 -18.13 -16.99 -4.82
C GLY A 215 -17.71 -17.09 -3.34
N GLU A 216 -17.29 -18.26 -2.87
CA GLU A 216 -16.96 -18.51 -1.47
C GLU A 216 -15.56 -19.11 -1.25
N VAL A 217 -15.22 -20.17 -2.00
CA VAL A 217 -13.97 -20.94 -1.82
C VAL A 217 -13.31 -21.15 -3.18
N GLY A 218 -12.02 -20.80 -3.26
CA GLY A 218 -11.13 -20.93 -4.42
C GLY A 218 -10.85 -22.36 -4.89
N PRO A 219 -9.95 -22.54 -5.87
CA PRO A 219 -9.70 -23.82 -6.55
C PRO A 219 -8.75 -24.74 -5.76
N LEU A 220 -9.12 -25.09 -4.52
CA LEU A 220 -8.21 -25.78 -3.58
C LEU A 220 -7.78 -27.16 -4.05
N ASN A 221 -8.64 -27.97 -4.68
CA ASN A 221 -8.26 -29.28 -5.18
C ASN A 221 -7.35 -29.17 -6.41
N GLN A 222 -7.64 -28.24 -7.32
CA GLN A 222 -6.77 -27.96 -8.46
C GLN A 222 -5.35 -27.57 -8.00
N ILE A 223 -5.25 -26.72 -6.98
CA ILE A 223 -3.97 -26.35 -6.34
C ILE A 223 -3.27 -27.59 -5.77
N LYS A 224 -3.98 -28.42 -4.99
CA LYS A 224 -3.42 -29.64 -4.39
C LYS A 224 -2.92 -30.63 -5.43
N GLU A 225 -3.64 -30.82 -6.54
CA GLU A 225 -3.25 -31.71 -7.64
C GLU A 225 -1.93 -31.26 -8.29
N LEU A 226 -1.72 -29.95 -8.43
CA LEU A 226 -0.49 -29.41 -9.00
C LEU A 226 0.68 -29.52 -8.03
N ILE A 227 0.46 -29.26 -6.75
CA ILE A 227 1.46 -29.46 -5.68
C ILE A 227 1.87 -30.94 -5.61
N ALA A 228 0.93 -31.87 -5.79
CA ALA A 228 1.19 -33.31 -5.74
C ALA A 228 2.13 -33.81 -6.86
N LYS A 229 2.40 -33.00 -7.90
CA LYS A 229 3.42 -33.30 -8.92
C LYS A 229 4.85 -33.19 -8.38
N GLY A 230 5.06 -32.55 -7.23
CA GLY A 230 6.34 -32.51 -6.52
C GLY A 230 7.35 -31.47 -6.97
N ASN A 231 7.04 -30.67 -8.00
CA ASN A 231 7.85 -29.50 -8.36
C ASN A 231 7.32 -28.24 -7.66
N GLN A 232 8.13 -27.18 -7.61
CA GLN A 232 7.71 -25.84 -7.20
C GLN A 232 6.53 -25.36 -8.07
N VAL A 233 5.40 -24.99 -7.49
CA VAL A 233 4.30 -24.41 -8.29
C VAL A 233 4.58 -22.93 -8.53
N ALA A 234 4.47 -22.48 -9.78
CA ALA A 234 4.63 -21.07 -10.13
C ALA A 234 3.28 -20.47 -10.52
N TYR A 235 2.98 -19.28 -10.00
CA TYR A 235 1.82 -18.51 -10.46
C TYR A 235 2.16 -17.86 -11.80
N VAL A 236 1.38 -18.15 -12.84
CA VAL A 236 1.63 -17.67 -14.21
C VAL A 236 0.40 -16.95 -14.74
N GLY A 237 0.55 -15.74 -15.29
CA GLY A 237 -0.57 -15.01 -15.91
C GLY A 237 -0.13 -14.04 -17.00
N ASP A 238 -1.04 -13.64 -17.89
CA ASP A 238 -0.69 -12.73 -18.99
C ASP A 238 -0.41 -11.31 -18.47
N VAL A 239 -1.30 -10.80 -17.61
CA VAL A 239 -1.10 -9.57 -16.82
C VAL A 239 -1.40 -9.87 -15.35
N VAL A 240 -0.47 -9.59 -14.44
CA VAL A 240 -0.58 -10.00 -13.03
C VAL A 240 -0.50 -8.82 -12.07
N GLY A 241 -1.43 -8.77 -11.10
CA GLY A 241 -1.31 -7.94 -9.91
C GLY A 241 -1.81 -6.50 -10.06
N THR A 242 -2.66 -6.22 -11.04
CA THR A 242 -3.23 -4.87 -11.23
C THR A 242 -4.18 -4.48 -10.08
N GLY A 243 -4.42 -3.17 -9.93
CA GLY A 243 -5.41 -2.62 -9.01
C GLY A 243 -4.85 -2.25 -7.63
N SER A 244 -5.35 -2.91 -6.58
CA SER A 244 -5.09 -2.53 -5.18
C SER A 244 -3.71 -2.97 -4.69
N SER A 245 -3.11 -2.20 -3.78
CA SER A 245 -1.84 -2.54 -3.11
C SER A 245 -1.97 -3.61 -2.00
N ARG A 246 -3.09 -4.33 -1.93
CA ARG A 246 -3.39 -5.25 -0.82
C ARG A 246 -2.37 -6.40 -0.76
N LYS A 247 -1.50 -6.41 0.26
CA LYS A 247 -0.50 -7.47 0.47
C LYS A 247 -1.13 -8.86 0.61
N SER A 248 -2.40 -8.94 1.02
CA SER A 248 -3.16 -10.18 1.09
C SER A 248 -3.22 -10.95 -0.23
N ALA A 249 -3.16 -10.29 -1.39
CA ALA A 249 -3.08 -10.97 -2.69
C ALA A 249 -1.79 -11.80 -2.80
N THR A 250 -0.64 -11.20 -2.48
CA THR A 250 0.66 -11.90 -2.39
C THR A 250 0.64 -12.96 -1.30
N ASN A 251 0.13 -12.64 -0.10
CA ASN A 251 0.06 -13.61 1.00
C ASN A 251 -0.74 -14.87 0.61
N SER A 252 -1.86 -14.74 -0.11
CA SER A 252 -2.64 -15.90 -0.56
C SER A 252 -1.89 -16.76 -1.58
N VAL A 253 -1.20 -16.12 -2.54
CA VAL A 253 -0.37 -16.84 -3.53
C VAL A 253 0.77 -17.59 -2.83
N LEU A 254 1.49 -16.91 -1.95
CA LEU A 254 2.61 -17.50 -1.21
C LEU A 254 2.14 -18.53 -0.18
N TRP A 255 0.93 -18.41 0.37
CA TRP A 255 0.40 -19.44 1.27
C TRP A 255 0.32 -20.82 0.58
N PHE A 256 -0.08 -20.85 -0.69
CA PHE A 256 -0.16 -22.09 -1.47
C PHE A 256 1.15 -22.48 -2.14
N PHE A 257 1.94 -21.51 -2.59
CA PHE A 257 3.09 -21.76 -3.47
C PHE A 257 4.43 -21.26 -2.95
N GLY A 258 4.48 -20.68 -1.75
CA GLY A 258 5.70 -20.23 -1.10
C GLY A 258 6.29 -21.29 -0.16
N ASP A 259 7.41 -20.91 0.45
CA ASP A 259 8.20 -21.72 1.37
C ASP A 259 7.73 -21.52 2.82
N GLU A 260 7.80 -22.59 3.62
CA GLU A 260 7.50 -22.49 5.04
C GLU A 260 8.57 -21.66 5.75
N LEU A 261 8.15 -20.72 6.60
CA LEU A 261 9.04 -19.96 7.47
C LEU A 261 9.21 -20.68 8.82
N PRO A 262 10.40 -21.23 9.13
CA PRO A 262 10.60 -21.91 10.40
C PRO A 262 10.31 -20.98 11.58
N HIS A 263 9.58 -21.49 12.58
CA HIS A 263 9.23 -20.78 13.83
C HIS A 263 8.29 -19.58 13.68
N ILE A 264 7.90 -19.20 12.46
CA ILE A 264 6.96 -18.09 12.21
C ILE A 264 5.61 -18.68 11.79
N PRO A 265 4.60 -18.67 12.68
CA PRO A 265 3.33 -19.33 12.38
C PRO A 265 2.56 -18.60 11.27
N ASN A 266 1.98 -19.39 10.35
CA ASN A 266 0.95 -18.97 9.40
C ASN A 266 1.38 -17.86 8.43
N LYS A 267 2.68 -17.76 8.13
CA LYS A 267 3.24 -16.90 7.08
C LYS A 267 4.24 -17.72 6.25
N LYS A 268 4.33 -17.41 4.97
CA LYS A 268 5.27 -18.00 4.01
C LYS A 268 5.99 -16.90 3.24
N ASP A 269 7.19 -17.19 2.78
CA ASP A 269 8.00 -16.36 1.87
C ASP A 269 8.30 -17.14 0.58
N GLY A 270 9.23 -16.65 -0.25
CA GLY A 270 9.70 -17.41 -1.42
C GLY A 270 8.68 -17.52 -2.56
N GLY A 271 8.76 -18.59 -3.34
CA GLY A 271 7.89 -18.84 -4.50
C GLY A 271 8.28 -18.13 -5.80
N VAL A 272 7.60 -18.47 -6.89
CA VAL A 272 7.88 -17.97 -8.26
C VAL A 272 6.62 -17.40 -8.89
N CYS A 273 6.73 -16.20 -9.49
CA CYS A 273 5.64 -15.58 -10.23
C CYS A 273 6.12 -15.11 -11.60
N LEU A 274 5.44 -15.59 -12.65
CA LEU A 274 5.76 -15.26 -14.04
C LEU A 274 4.58 -14.53 -14.65
N GLY A 275 4.87 -13.49 -15.42
CA GLY A 275 3.85 -12.94 -16.29
C GLY A 275 4.41 -12.14 -17.44
N SER A 276 3.68 -12.03 -18.55
CA SER A 276 4.12 -11.17 -19.65
C SER A 276 4.18 -9.71 -19.21
N LYS A 277 3.30 -9.32 -18.28
CA LYS A 277 3.39 -8.08 -17.49
C LYS A 277 3.01 -8.29 -16.03
N ILE A 278 3.76 -7.66 -15.12
CA ILE A 278 3.49 -7.65 -13.69
C ILE A 278 3.35 -6.20 -13.23
N ALA A 279 2.26 -5.87 -12.56
CA ALA A 279 2.05 -4.52 -12.06
C ALA A 279 3.13 -4.14 -11.02
N PRO A 280 3.66 -2.90 -11.03
CA PRO A 280 4.84 -2.52 -10.25
C PRO A 280 4.69 -2.72 -8.73
N ILE A 281 3.53 -2.37 -8.17
CA ILE A 281 3.26 -2.55 -6.74
C ILE A 281 3.26 -4.03 -6.37
N PHE A 282 2.68 -4.88 -7.23
CA PHE A 282 2.64 -6.32 -6.99
C PHE A 282 4.04 -6.94 -7.16
N PHE A 283 4.81 -6.53 -8.17
CA PHE A 283 6.21 -6.91 -8.33
C PHE A 283 7.01 -6.62 -7.05
N ASN A 284 6.91 -5.37 -6.55
CA ASN A 284 7.56 -4.94 -5.32
C ASN A 284 7.11 -5.78 -4.11
N THR A 285 5.81 -6.06 -4.01
CA THR A 285 5.28 -6.86 -2.88
C THR A 285 5.78 -8.31 -2.92
N MET A 286 5.98 -8.88 -4.12
CA MET A 286 6.53 -10.23 -4.31
C MET A 286 8.03 -10.28 -3.94
N GLU A 287 8.85 -9.36 -4.45
CA GLU A 287 10.29 -9.32 -4.14
C GLU A 287 10.56 -8.97 -2.66
N ASP A 288 9.74 -8.10 -2.05
CA ASP A 288 9.82 -7.81 -0.61
C ASP A 288 9.50 -9.03 0.25
N ALA A 289 8.70 -9.97 -0.27
CA ALA A 289 8.33 -11.22 0.39
C ALA A 289 9.23 -12.41 0.02
N GLY A 290 10.37 -12.17 -0.65
CA GLY A 290 11.35 -13.21 -0.99
C GLY A 290 11.02 -14.04 -2.22
N ALA A 291 9.93 -13.72 -2.92
CA ALA A 291 9.57 -14.39 -4.17
C ALA A 291 10.48 -13.96 -5.33
N LEU A 292 10.50 -14.77 -6.40
CA LEU A 292 11.13 -14.43 -7.68
C LEU A 292 10.05 -14.03 -8.71
N PRO A 293 9.71 -12.73 -8.83
CA PRO A 293 8.88 -12.22 -9.91
C PRO A 293 9.70 -12.00 -11.20
N VAL A 294 9.21 -12.52 -12.33
CA VAL A 294 9.87 -12.38 -13.64
C VAL A 294 8.87 -11.95 -14.71
N GLU A 295 9.13 -10.83 -15.38
CA GLU A 295 8.41 -10.48 -16.60
C GLU A 295 8.97 -11.28 -17.78
N ILE A 296 8.23 -12.29 -18.25
CA ILE A 296 8.66 -13.22 -19.30
C ILE A 296 7.46 -13.60 -20.17
N ASP A 297 7.64 -13.89 -21.46
CA ASP A 297 6.51 -14.32 -22.30
C ASP A 297 5.99 -15.68 -21.81
N VAL A 298 4.71 -15.72 -21.43
CA VAL A 298 4.01 -16.89 -20.88
C VAL A 298 3.04 -17.54 -21.87
N ALA A 299 3.04 -17.14 -23.14
CA ALA A 299 2.08 -17.64 -24.14
C ALA A 299 2.15 -19.17 -24.32
N ASN A 300 3.35 -19.75 -24.18
CA ASN A 300 3.60 -21.19 -24.31
C ASN A 300 3.61 -21.94 -22.97
N MET A 301 3.09 -21.33 -21.90
CA MET A 301 2.95 -21.94 -20.57
C MET A 301 1.46 -22.16 -20.23
N ASN A 302 1.04 -23.42 -20.18
CA ASN A 302 -0.34 -23.83 -19.91
C ASN A 302 -0.47 -24.44 -18.51
N MET A 303 -1.71 -24.49 -18.00
CA MET A 303 -2.02 -25.09 -16.71
C MET A 303 -1.46 -26.52 -16.60
N GLY A 304 -0.66 -26.77 -15.57
CA GLY A 304 -0.08 -28.06 -15.27
C GLY A 304 1.16 -28.44 -16.07
N ASP A 305 1.65 -27.59 -16.99
CA ASP A 305 2.91 -27.80 -17.68
C ASP A 305 4.08 -27.89 -16.68
N GLU A 306 5.04 -28.78 -16.96
CA GLU A 306 6.34 -28.78 -16.28
C GLU A 306 7.32 -27.94 -17.11
N VAL A 307 7.87 -26.89 -16.51
CA VAL A 307 8.81 -25.96 -17.17
C VAL A 307 10.09 -25.92 -16.34
N VAL A 308 11.23 -25.86 -17.02
CA VAL A 308 12.53 -25.66 -16.38
C VAL A 308 12.97 -24.23 -16.63
N LEU A 309 13.16 -23.47 -15.55
CA LEU A 309 13.73 -22.12 -15.58
C LEU A 309 15.23 -22.24 -15.35
N LYS A 310 16.04 -21.81 -16.33
CA LYS A 310 17.49 -21.65 -16.18
C LYS A 310 17.81 -20.21 -15.87
N ILE A 311 18.54 -19.96 -14.78
CA ILE A 311 18.87 -18.63 -14.29
C ILE A 311 20.38 -18.42 -14.45
N ASP A 312 20.75 -17.54 -15.39
CA ASP A 312 22.13 -17.08 -15.53
C ASP A 312 22.36 -15.91 -14.56
N HIS A 313 23.10 -16.18 -13.49
CA HIS A 313 23.40 -15.19 -12.45
C HIS A 313 24.29 -14.05 -12.94
N ALA A 314 25.18 -14.32 -13.91
CA ALA A 314 26.13 -13.33 -14.40
C ALA A 314 25.47 -12.40 -15.42
N ALA A 315 24.64 -12.97 -16.31
CA ALA A 315 23.87 -12.21 -17.29
C ALA A 315 22.56 -11.65 -16.71
N ALA A 316 22.19 -12.01 -15.48
CA ALA A 316 20.92 -11.66 -14.84
C ALA A 316 19.71 -12.01 -15.74
N LYS A 317 19.67 -13.27 -16.21
CA LYS A 317 18.75 -13.70 -17.28
C LYS A 317 18.04 -15.00 -16.91
N VAL A 318 16.79 -15.13 -17.30
CA VAL A 318 15.98 -16.34 -17.12
C VAL A 318 15.53 -16.88 -18.46
N THR A 319 15.83 -18.14 -18.73
CA THR A 319 15.41 -18.85 -19.94
C THR A 319 14.50 -20.02 -19.56
N ALA A 320 13.29 -20.07 -20.13
CA ALA A 320 12.30 -21.10 -19.85
C ALA A 320 12.34 -22.21 -20.91
N PHE A 321 12.34 -23.47 -20.47
CA PHE A 321 12.33 -24.66 -21.30
C PHE A 321 11.14 -25.55 -20.99
N LYS A 322 10.47 -26.05 -22.04
CA LYS A 322 9.45 -27.09 -21.96
C LYS A 322 9.85 -28.25 -22.86
N ASP A 323 9.86 -29.46 -22.34
CA ASP A 323 10.27 -30.67 -23.07
C ASP A 323 11.68 -30.53 -23.73
N GLY A 324 12.59 -29.81 -23.08
CA GLY A 324 13.94 -29.52 -23.58
C GLY A 324 14.02 -28.43 -24.66
N VAL A 325 12.90 -27.85 -25.07
CA VAL A 325 12.82 -26.76 -26.05
C VAL A 325 12.70 -25.42 -25.33
N GLN A 326 13.53 -24.45 -25.70
CA GLN A 326 13.40 -23.07 -25.21
C GLN A 326 12.07 -22.47 -25.70
N ILE A 327 11.22 -22.06 -24.78
CA ILE A 327 9.92 -21.46 -25.08
C ILE A 327 9.86 -19.95 -24.86
N SER A 328 10.74 -19.42 -24.01
CA SER A 328 10.78 -18.00 -23.64
C SER A 328 12.09 -17.63 -22.97
N GLU A 329 12.37 -16.34 -22.92
CA GLU A 329 13.56 -15.78 -22.30
C GLU A 329 13.34 -14.32 -21.90
N ALA A 330 13.89 -13.90 -20.76
CA ALA A 330 13.82 -12.54 -20.27
C ALA A 330 15.04 -12.16 -19.43
N GLU A 331 15.34 -10.86 -19.37
CA GLU A 331 16.27 -10.30 -18.39
C GLU A 331 15.53 -10.09 -17.06
N LEU A 332 16.22 -10.30 -15.94
CA LEU A 332 15.76 -9.88 -14.64
C LEU A 332 15.74 -8.35 -14.59
N LYS A 333 14.76 -7.78 -13.90
CA LYS A 333 14.65 -6.32 -13.70
C LYS A 333 15.95 -5.71 -13.16
N THR A 334 16.62 -6.43 -12.27
CA THR A 334 17.92 -6.07 -11.70
C THR A 334 18.66 -7.33 -11.27
N PRO A 335 19.99 -7.40 -11.39
CA PRO A 335 20.77 -8.50 -10.82
C PRO A 335 20.63 -8.59 -9.29
N VAL A 336 20.28 -7.48 -8.62
CA VAL A 336 20.09 -7.44 -7.15
C VAL A 336 18.96 -8.34 -6.70
N LEU A 337 17.97 -8.63 -7.56
CA LEU A 337 16.84 -9.52 -7.26
C LEU A 337 17.31 -10.91 -6.79
N LEU A 338 18.47 -11.39 -7.26
CA LEU A 338 19.07 -12.64 -6.79
C LEU A 338 19.54 -12.58 -5.33
N ASP A 339 20.11 -11.44 -4.92
CA ASP A 339 20.45 -11.20 -3.50
C ASP A 339 19.18 -11.09 -2.65
N GLU A 340 18.12 -10.48 -3.19
CA GLU A 340 16.85 -10.30 -2.49
C GLU A 340 16.19 -11.65 -2.20
N VAL A 341 16.08 -12.52 -3.20
CA VAL A 341 15.56 -13.89 -3.03
C VAL A 341 16.42 -14.66 -2.04
N ARG A 342 17.75 -14.62 -2.18
CA ARG A 342 18.67 -15.29 -1.25
C ARG A 342 18.50 -14.81 0.19
N ALA A 343 18.29 -13.52 0.41
CA ALA A 343 18.07 -12.94 1.73
C ALA A 343 16.69 -13.27 2.33
N GLY A 344 15.78 -13.91 1.58
CA GLY A 344 14.40 -14.10 1.99
C GLY A 344 13.58 -12.80 1.92
N GLY A 345 13.87 -11.97 0.93
CA GLY A 345 13.16 -10.73 0.64
C GLY A 345 14.05 -9.48 0.60
N ARG A 346 13.66 -8.52 -0.23
CA ARG A 346 14.38 -7.24 -0.39
C ARG A 346 14.51 -6.46 0.92
N ILE A 347 13.48 -6.46 1.76
CA ILE A 347 13.50 -5.78 3.06
C ILE A 347 14.60 -6.38 3.96
N ASN A 348 14.69 -7.72 4.02
CA ASN A 348 15.72 -8.41 4.80
C ASN A 348 17.12 -8.13 4.26
N LEU A 349 17.28 -8.07 2.92
CA LEU A 349 18.54 -7.71 2.28
C LEU A 349 19.00 -6.31 2.69
N ILE A 350 18.12 -5.31 2.65
CA ILE A 350 18.48 -3.92 2.97
C ILE A 350 18.92 -3.81 4.44
N ILE A 351 18.16 -4.40 5.36
CA ILE A 351 18.48 -4.38 6.79
C ILE A 351 19.82 -5.08 7.04
N GLY A 352 20.01 -6.29 6.52
CA GLY A 352 21.23 -7.06 6.71
C GLY A 352 22.46 -6.42 6.04
N ARG A 353 22.31 -5.83 4.86
CA ARG A 353 23.37 -5.07 4.18
C ARG A 353 23.76 -3.82 4.97
N GLY A 354 22.79 -3.11 5.54
CA GLY A 354 23.02 -1.99 6.45
C GLY A 354 23.77 -2.42 7.71
N LEU A 355 23.37 -3.52 8.33
CA LEU A 355 24.05 -4.11 9.49
C LEU A 355 25.50 -4.49 9.16
N THR A 356 25.72 -5.13 8.01
CA THR A 356 27.06 -5.48 7.51
C THR A 356 27.92 -4.23 7.33
N THR A 357 27.36 -3.17 6.74
CA THR A 357 28.07 -1.91 6.50
C THR A 357 28.50 -1.26 7.81
N LYS A 358 27.58 -1.13 8.79
CA LYS A 358 27.89 -0.59 10.12
C LYS A 358 28.96 -1.42 10.83
N ALA A 359 28.89 -2.75 10.78
CA ALA A 359 29.88 -3.62 11.39
C ALA A 359 31.28 -3.45 10.76
N ARG A 360 31.36 -3.31 9.44
CA ARG A 360 32.62 -3.08 8.73
C ARG A 360 33.22 -1.72 9.06
N GLU A 361 32.41 -0.67 9.11
CA GLU A 361 32.85 0.67 9.54
C GLU A 361 33.39 0.66 10.97
N GLU A 362 32.68 0.02 11.90
CA GLU A 362 33.10 -0.13 13.30
C GLU A 362 34.41 -0.90 13.45
N LEU A 363 34.67 -1.88 12.57
CA LEU A 363 35.93 -2.64 12.52
C LEU A 363 37.03 -1.97 11.67
N GLY A 364 36.76 -0.81 11.06
CA GLY A 364 37.71 -0.12 10.17
C GLY A 364 38.02 -0.88 8.87
N LEU A 365 37.10 -1.73 8.40
CA LEU A 365 37.21 -2.48 7.17
C LEU A 365 36.69 -1.68 5.98
N ALA A 366 37.22 -1.96 4.78
CA ALA A 366 36.70 -1.38 3.54
C ALA A 366 35.24 -1.81 3.29
N PRO A 367 34.42 -1.04 2.55
CA PRO A 367 33.07 -1.45 2.15
C PRO A 367 33.02 -2.86 1.55
N SER A 368 31.94 -3.61 1.81
CA SER A 368 31.80 -4.97 1.29
C SER A 368 31.63 -4.97 -0.23
N THR A 369 32.26 -5.92 -0.91
CA THR A 369 32.05 -6.20 -2.35
C THR A 369 31.21 -7.46 -2.57
N LEU A 370 30.60 -8.01 -1.52
CA LEU A 370 29.87 -9.27 -1.57
C LEU A 370 28.50 -9.12 -2.27
N PHE A 371 27.80 -8.02 -1.97
CA PHE A 371 26.45 -7.80 -2.48
C PHE A 371 26.49 -7.26 -3.90
N ARG A 372 25.57 -7.73 -4.74
CA ARG A 372 25.33 -7.18 -6.07
C ARG A 372 24.91 -5.73 -5.93
N THR A 373 25.50 -4.88 -6.76
CA THR A 373 25.16 -3.46 -6.81
C THR A 373 24.23 -3.18 -7.99
N PRO A 374 23.23 -2.31 -7.82
CA PRO A 374 22.43 -1.80 -8.93
C PRO A 374 23.32 -1.20 -10.02
N VAL A 375 22.99 -1.46 -11.28
CA VAL A 375 23.69 -0.87 -12.42
C VAL A 375 23.36 0.62 -12.45
N GLN A 376 24.39 1.46 -12.36
CA GLN A 376 24.19 2.91 -12.49
C GLN A 376 23.93 3.24 -13.97
N PRO A 377 22.83 3.93 -14.30
CA PRO A 377 22.57 4.35 -15.67
C PRO A 377 23.65 5.34 -16.14
N ALA A 378 23.90 5.38 -17.46
CA ALA A 378 24.82 6.36 -18.03
C ALA A 378 24.27 7.79 -17.85
N ASP A 379 25.15 8.74 -17.56
CA ASP A 379 24.76 10.14 -17.53
C ASP A 379 24.55 10.66 -18.96
N THR A 380 23.34 11.16 -19.24
CA THR A 380 22.99 11.74 -20.54
C THR A 380 23.42 13.20 -20.66
N GLY A 381 23.89 13.83 -19.56
CA GLY A 381 24.28 15.24 -19.52
C GLY A 381 23.09 16.22 -19.59
N LYS A 382 21.85 15.73 -19.55
CA LYS A 382 20.62 16.52 -19.58
C LYS A 382 20.15 16.95 -18.20
N GLY A 383 19.25 17.92 -18.13
CA GLY A 383 18.57 18.28 -16.88
C GLY A 383 17.69 17.15 -16.30
N PHE A 384 17.10 17.41 -15.14
CA PHE A 384 16.25 16.48 -14.40
C PHE A 384 14.77 16.89 -14.47
N THR A 385 13.89 15.89 -14.50
CA THR A 385 12.45 16.11 -14.35
C THR A 385 12.10 16.57 -12.93
N GLN A 386 10.87 17.05 -12.71
CA GLN A 386 10.45 17.51 -11.38
C GLN A 386 10.49 16.34 -10.37
N ALA A 387 9.97 15.18 -10.76
CA ALA A 387 9.98 13.99 -9.92
C ALA A 387 11.41 13.53 -9.58
N GLN A 388 12.33 13.56 -10.54
CA GLN A 388 13.75 13.22 -10.32
C GLN A 388 14.40 14.15 -9.30
N LYS A 389 14.10 15.45 -9.32
CA LYS A 389 14.59 16.42 -8.32
C LYS A 389 13.98 16.20 -6.95
N MET A 390 12.67 15.92 -6.86
CA MET A 390 12.01 15.62 -5.58
C MET A 390 12.64 14.39 -4.90
N VAL A 391 12.86 13.31 -5.65
CA VAL A 391 13.54 12.12 -5.13
C VAL A 391 15.00 12.42 -4.79
N GLY A 392 15.73 13.15 -5.64
CA GLY A 392 17.12 13.56 -5.36
C GLY A 392 17.26 14.35 -4.08
N ARG A 393 16.37 15.32 -3.83
CA ARG A 393 16.32 16.10 -2.59
C ARG A 393 16.07 15.19 -1.38
N ALA A 394 15.15 14.22 -1.50
CA ALA A 394 14.87 13.26 -0.42
C ALA A 394 16.03 12.28 -0.14
N CYS A 395 16.93 12.08 -1.11
CA CYS A 395 18.17 11.33 -0.96
C CYS A 395 19.36 12.19 -0.48
N GLY A 396 19.14 13.48 -0.19
CA GLY A 396 20.18 14.39 0.29
C GLY A 396 21.13 14.92 -0.79
N LEU A 397 20.77 14.82 -2.08
CA LEU A 397 21.53 15.45 -3.15
C LEU A 397 21.43 16.99 -3.07
N ALA A 398 22.45 17.67 -3.61
CA ALA A 398 22.47 19.12 -3.69
C ALA A 398 21.28 19.66 -4.51
N GLU A 399 20.82 20.87 -4.18
CA GLU A 399 19.71 21.49 -4.88
C GLU A 399 19.97 21.61 -6.40
N GLY A 400 18.93 21.29 -7.20
CA GLY A 400 19.03 21.21 -8.65
C GLY A 400 19.51 19.86 -9.20
N GLN A 401 20.03 18.95 -8.36
CA GLN A 401 20.35 17.58 -8.76
C GLN A 401 19.13 16.67 -8.61
N GLY A 402 19.14 15.53 -9.31
CA GLY A 402 18.08 14.53 -9.25
C GLY A 402 18.61 13.10 -9.38
N ILE A 403 17.70 12.12 -9.25
CA ILE A 403 17.99 10.70 -9.46
C ILE A 403 17.61 10.32 -10.89
N ARG A 404 18.51 9.66 -11.64
CA ARG A 404 18.24 9.21 -13.01
C ARG A 404 17.41 7.92 -13.02
N PRO A 405 16.55 7.70 -14.03
CA PRO A 405 15.82 6.44 -14.18
C PRO A 405 16.75 5.23 -14.19
N GLY A 406 16.35 4.14 -13.53
CA GLY A 406 17.15 2.93 -13.31
C GLY A 406 18.11 2.99 -12.13
N THR A 407 18.31 4.17 -11.52
CA THR A 407 19.15 4.31 -10.32
C THR A 407 18.40 3.82 -9.10
N TYR A 408 18.99 2.90 -8.35
CA TYR A 408 18.55 2.57 -7.00
C TYR A 408 18.84 3.70 -6.02
N CYS A 409 17.86 4.04 -5.20
CA CYS A 409 17.98 5.05 -4.16
C CYS A 409 17.08 4.73 -2.96
N GLU A 410 17.32 5.42 -1.84
CA GLU A 410 16.57 5.26 -0.59
C GLU A 410 16.04 6.64 -0.12
N PRO A 411 15.05 7.23 -0.80
CA PRO A 411 14.52 8.53 -0.41
C PRO A 411 13.97 8.53 1.02
N LYS A 412 14.18 9.63 1.73
CA LYS A 412 13.52 9.90 3.01
C LYS A 412 12.00 9.97 2.85
N MET A 413 11.29 9.23 3.69
CA MET A 413 9.83 9.22 3.77
C MET A 413 9.34 10.30 4.74
N THR A 414 8.83 11.39 4.18
CA THR A 414 8.31 12.53 4.96
C THR A 414 6.87 12.28 5.43
N THR A 415 6.06 11.59 4.63
CA THR A 415 4.67 11.28 4.97
C THR A 415 4.34 9.85 4.57
N VAL A 416 3.73 9.09 5.49
CA VAL A 416 3.27 7.71 5.29
C VAL A 416 1.79 7.59 5.62
N GLY A 417 0.97 7.14 4.68
CA GLY A 417 -0.46 6.89 4.87
C GLY A 417 -0.80 5.43 5.14
N SER A 418 -1.76 5.16 6.03
CA SER A 418 -2.33 3.84 6.32
C SER A 418 -3.85 3.93 6.47
N GLN A 419 -4.57 2.90 5.99
CA GLN A 419 -6.03 2.82 6.05
C GLN A 419 -6.48 1.49 6.68
N ASP A 420 -7.76 1.35 7.00
CA ASP A 420 -8.29 0.33 7.90
C ASP A 420 -8.45 -1.09 7.32
N THR A 421 -8.29 -1.29 6.01
CA THR A 421 -8.32 -2.62 5.37
C THR A 421 -6.94 -3.17 5.04
N THR A 422 -5.91 -2.33 5.01
CA THR A 422 -4.50 -2.72 4.92
C THR A 422 -3.77 -2.54 6.26
N GLY A 423 -4.26 -1.64 7.11
CA GLY A 423 -3.71 -1.30 8.42
C GLY A 423 -3.49 -2.49 9.35
N PRO A 424 -4.43 -3.46 9.47
CA PRO A 424 -4.20 -4.68 10.21
C PRO A 424 -3.00 -5.51 9.71
N MET A 425 -2.80 -5.60 8.38
CA MET A 425 -1.60 -6.25 7.83
C MET A 425 -0.36 -5.42 8.09
N THR A 426 -0.41 -4.09 7.88
CA THR A 426 0.72 -3.19 8.15
C THR A 426 1.15 -3.24 9.63
N ARG A 427 0.20 -3.34 10.56
CA ARG A 427 0.45 -3.59 11.98
C ARG A 427 1.24 -4.88 12.18
N ASP A 428 0.83 -5.96 11.53
CA ASP A 428 1.48 -7.27 11.70
C ASP A 428 2.88 -7.28 11.07
N GLU A 429 3.09 -6.62 9.92
CA GLU A 429 4.44 -6.43 9.36
C GLU A 429 5.31 -5.52 10.25
N LEU A 430 4.76 -4.47 10.88
CA LEU A 430 5.47 -3.64 11.86
C LEU A 430 5.88 -4.43 13.11
N LYS A 431 5.07 -5.40 13.54
CA LYS A 431 5.42 -6.30 14.65
C LYS A 431 6.61 -7.18 14.27
N ASP A 432 6.58 -7.78 13.08
CA ASP A 432 7.65 -8.66 12.59
C ASP A 432 8.96 -7.89 12.38
N LEU A 433 8.89 -6.63 11.94
CA LEU A 433 10.03 -5.71 11.84
C LEU A 433 10.52 -5.18 13.20
N ALA A 434 9.95 -5.65 14.31
CA ALA A 434 10.27 -5.20 15.66
C ALA A 434 10.14 -3.68 15.88
N CYS A 435 9.21 -3.03 15.17
CA CYS A 435 9.04 -1.58 15.22
C CYS A 435 8.33 -1.14 16.51
N LEU A 436 9.05 -0.42 17.37
CA LEU A 436 8.51 0.19 18.60
C LEU A 436 8.22 1.70 18.48
N GLY A 437 8.71 2.35 17.42
CA GLY A 437 8.45 3.77 17.13
C GLY A 437 8.72 4.07 15.66
N PHE A 438 8.04 5.07 15.11
CA PHE A 438 8.23 5.47 13.71
C PHE A 438 9.38 6.45 13.57
N SER A 439 10.20 6.24 12.54
CA SER A 439 11.25 7.19 12.13
C SER A 439 10.81 8.10 10.98
N ALA A 440 9.77 7.72 10.22
CA ALA A 440 9.14 8.61 9.27
C ALA A 440 8.56 9.84 9.98
N ASP A 441 8.67 11.03 9.37
CA ASP A 441 8.31 12.28 10.04
C ASP A 441 6.80 12.40 10.36
N LEU A 442 5.95 11.77 9.56
CA LEU A 442 4.52 11.64 9.84
C LEU A 442 4.00 10.30 9.31
N VAL A 443 3.32 9.55 10.19
CA VAL A 443 2.55 8.35 9.84
C VAL A 443 1.10 8.61 10.24
N MET A 444 0.15 8.43 9.32
CA MET A 444 -1.27 8.66 9.58
C MET A 444 -2.10 7.40 9.33
N GLN A 445 -3.02 7.07 10.23
CA GLN A 445 -4.00 5.99 10.10
C GLN A 445 -5.43 6.54 9.96
N SER A 446 -6.19 6.05 8.98
CA SER A 446 -7.62 6.35 8.81
C SER A 446 -8.54 5.15 9.10
N PHE A 447 -9.85 5.41 9.22
CA PHE A 447 -10.90 4.39 9.36
C PHE A 447 -12.05 4.67 8.38
N CYS A 448 -11.77 4.55 7.09
CA CYS A 448 -12.65 5.02 6.03
C CYS A 448 -13.33 3.93 5.20
N HIS A 449 -12.77 2.72 5.18
CA HIS A 449 -13.29 1.62 4.36
C HIS A 449 -14.27 0.73 5.13
N THR A 450 -14.22 0.74 6.46
CA THR A 450 -14.97 -0.18 7.33
C THR A 450 -15.92 0.52 8.31
N ALA A 451 -15.94 1.85 8.35
CA ALA A 451 -16.72 2.61 9.34
C ALA A 451 -18.24 2.55 9.13
N ALA A 452 -18.73 2.40 7.90
CA ALA A 452 -20.16 2.52 7.60
C ALA A 452 -20.99 1.34 8.11
N TYR A 453 -20.50 0.11 7.92
CA TYR A 453 -21.20 -1.12 8.32
C TYR A 453 -20.25 -2.13 8.97
N PRO A 454 -19.66 -1.78 10.14
CA PRO A 454 -18.57 -2.56 10.72
C PRO A 454 -19.01 -3.96 11.13
N LYS A 455 -18.25 -4.97 10.73
CA LYS A 455 -18.33 -6.33 11.29
C LYS A 455 -17.71 -6.33 12.71
N PRO A 456 -17.97 -7.35 13.55
CA PRO A 456 -17.36 -7.43 14.89
C PRO A 456 -15.82 -7.35 14.89
N VAL A 457 -15.17 -7.89 13.86
CA VAL A 457 -13.71 -7.80 13.69
C VAL A 457 -13.24 -6.40 13.27
N ASP A 458 -14.06 -5.66 12.53
CA ASP A 458 -13.79 -4.26 12.19
C ASP A 458 -13.87 -3.39 13.45
N VAL A 459 -14.88 -3.61 14.30
CA VAL A 459 -14.99 -2.95 15.62
C VAL A 459 -13.76 -3.21 16.49
N THR A 460 -13.25 -4.45 16.50
CA THR A 460 -12.00 -4.78 17.20
C THR A 460 -10.82 -3.99 16.63
N THR A 461 -10.76 -3.84 15.30
CA THR A 461 -9.74 -3.02 14.63
C THR A 461 -9.87 -1.54 15.01
N HIS A 462 -11.09 -1.01 15.07
CA HIS A 462 -11.37 0.37 15.48
C HIS A 462 -10.93 0.67 16.92
N HIS A 463 -10.92 -0.33 17.80
CA HIS A 463 -10.49 -0.18 19.18
C HIS A 463 -9.00 -0.42 19.42
N THR A 464 -8.33 -1.21 18.58
CA THR A 464 -6.94 -1.65 18.83
C THR A 464 -5.90 -0.98 17.94
N LEU A 465 -6.27 -0.64 16.70
CA LEU A 465 -5.34 -0.05 15.74
C LEU A 465 -4.95 1.41 16.07
N PRO A 466 -5.84 2.27 16.60
CA PRO A 466 -5.46 3.64 16.98
C PRO A 466 -4.29 3.67 17.97
N ASP A 467 -4.41 2.94 19.09
CA ASP A 467 -3.38 2.91 20.12
C ASP A 467 -2.07 2.32 19.60
N PHE A 468 -2.14 1.30 18.73
CA PHE A 468 -0.94 0.73 18.12
C PHE A 468 -0.15 1.77 17.32
N ILE A 469 -0.83 2.66 16.59
CA ILE A 469 -0.24 3.72 15.77
C ILE A 469 0.23 4.89 16.66
N MET A 470 -0.59 5.35 17.60
CA MET A 470 -0.29 6.49 18.46
C MET A 470 0.89 6.20 19.40
N ASN A 471 1.00 4.99 19.95
CA ASN A 471 2.12 4.59 20.80
C ASN A 471 3.47 4.55 20.04
N ARG A 472 3.45 4.66 18.72
CA ARG A 472 4.63 4.75 17.84
C ARG A 472 4.89 6.16 17.31
N GLY A 473 4.14 7.16 17.78
CA GLY A 473 4.23 8.56 17.35
C GLY A 473 3.42 8.92 16.10
N GLY A 474 2.52 8.02 15.66
CA GLY A 474 1.64 8.24 14.51
C GLY A 474 0.34 8.97 14.88
N VAL A 475 -0.27 9.59 13.87
CA VAL A 475 -1.58 10.26 13.97
C VAL A 475 -2.67 9.25 13.63
N SER A 476 -3.69 9.15 14.47
CA SER A 476 -4.87 8.31 14.22
C SER A 476 -6.12 9.16 14.04
N LEU A 477 -6.81 8.98 12.92
CA LEU A 477 -8.18 9.45 12.74
C LEU A 477 -9.17 8.51 13.45
N ARG A 478 -10.45 8.82 13.36
CA ARG A 478 -11.56 8.11 14.00
C ARG A 478 -12.53 7.56 12.94
N PRO A 479 -13.23 6.45 13.20
CA PRO A 479 -14.35 6.01 12.35
C PRO A 479 -15.37 7.14 12.18
N GLY A 480 -15.73 7.45 10.92
CA GLY A 480 -16.61 8.56 10.58
C GLY A 480 -15.93 9.89 10.25
N ASP A 481 -14.61 10.01 10.41
CA ASP A 481 -13.88 11.20 9.94
C ASP A 481 -13.85 11.31 8.41
N GLY A 482 -13.86 10.17 7.73
CA GLY A 482 -13.87 10.08 6.27
C GLY A 482 -12.57 9.60 5.64
N ILE A 483 -12.46 9.80 4.34
CA ILE A 483 -11.51 9.16 3.42
C ILE A 483 -10.06 9.57 3.73
N ILE A 484 -9.17 8.56 3.78
CA ILE A 484 -7.72 8.72 4.02
C ILE A 484 -7.11 9.93 3.31
N HIS A 485 -7.26 10.02 1.99
CA HIS A 485 -6.50 10.98 1.18
C HIS A 485 -6.99 12.42 1.38
N SER A 486 -8.27 12.63 1.66
CA SER A 486 -8.84 13.95 1.98
C SER A 486 -8.27 14.53 3.28
N TRP A 487 -7.78 13.67 4.18
CA TRP A 487 -7.06 14.06 5.40
C TRP A 487 -5.55 14.08 5.19
N LEU A 488 -4.97 13.03 4.61
CA LEU A 488 -3.53 12.87 4.40
C LEU A 488 -2.96 14.00 3.54
N ASN A 489 -3.67 14.40 2.48
CA ASN A 489 -3.24 15.48 1.59
C ASN A 489 -3.13 16.82 2.34
N ARG A 490 -3.96 17.03 3.38
CA ARG A 490 -3.89 18.19 4.26
C ARG A 490 -2.75 18.12 5.29
N MET A 491 -1.93 17.07 5.27
CA MET A 491 -0.76 16.89 6.15
C MET A 491 0.57 16.87 5.39
N LEU A 492 0.54 17.10 4.07
CA LEU A 492 1.73 17.05 3.21
C LEU A 492 2.63 18.28 3.34
N LEU A 493 3.89 18.09 3.00
CA LEU A 493 4.85 19.18 2.78
C LEU A 493 5.22 19.21 1.29
N PRO A 494 5.24 20.39 0.65
CA PRO A 494 5.59 20.50 -0.77
C PRO A 494 6.99 19.95 -1.08
N ASP A 495 7.18 19.43 -2.29
CA ASP A 495 8.45 18.85 -2.79
C ASP A 495 9.05 17.70 -1.97
N THR A 496 8.27 17.08 -1.08
CA THR A 496 8.71 15.93 -0.29
C THR A 496 8.21 14.61 -0.85
N VAL A 497 8.87 13.51 -0.46
CA VAL A 497 8.55 12.15 -0.88
C VAL A 497 7.82 11.41 0.24
N GLY A 498 6.87 10.56 -0.12
CA GLY A 498 6.23 9.64 0.81
C GLY A 498 5.67 8.37 0.16
N THR A 499 4.90 7.63 0.95
CA THR A 499 4.26 6.38 0.53
C THR A 499 2.95 6.17 1.29
N GLY A 500 2.23 5.10 0.98
CA GLY A 500 1.10 4.67 1.77
C GLY A 500 0.59 3.28 1.41
N GLY A 501 -0.06 2.64 2.40
CA GLY A 501 -0.71 1.34 2.28
C GLY A 501 -2.01 1.37 1.49
N ASP A 502 -2.06 2.20 0.46
CA ASP A 502 -3.21 2.40 -0.42
C ASP A 502 -2.73 2.88 -1.80
N SER A 503 -3.21 2.24 -2.87
CA SER A 503 -2.78 2.53 -4.25
C SER A 503 -3.12 3.94 -4.74
N HIS A 504 -4.03 4.63 -4.06
CA HIS A 504 -4.44 6.02 -4.36
C HIS A 504 -3.70 7.04 -3.49
N THR A 505 -2.66 6.61 -2.77
CA THR A 505 -1.73 7.54 -2.11
C THR A 505 -0.91 8.27 -3.19
N ARG A 506 -1.50 9.32 -3.79
CA ARG A 506 -0.97 10.08 -4.94
C ARG A 506 -0.92 11.57 -4.60
N PHE A 507 0.15 11.97 -3.95
CA PHE A 507 0.25 13.31 -3.37
C PHE A 507 0.04 14.41 -4.43
N PRO A 508 -0.87 15.38 -4.19
CA PRO A 508 -1.04 16.54 -5.08
C PRO A 508 0.05 17.60 -4.89
N ILE A 509 0.84 17.52 -3.81
CA ILE A 509 2.03 18.35 -3.55
C ILE A 509 3.18 17.44 -3.08
N GLY A 510 4.30 17.46 -3.80
CA GLY A 510 5.36 16.46 -3.66
C GLY A 510 5.11 15.22 -4.53
N ILE A 511 5.63 14.06 -4.12
CA ILE A 511 5.43 12.79 -4.84
C ILE A 511 5.30 11.63 -3.86
N SER A 512 4.49 10.64 -4.22
CA SER A 512 4.37 9.40 -3.46
C SER A 512 4.42 8.16 -4.33
N PHE A 513 4.99 7.09 -3.77
CA PHE A 513 5.02 5.76 -4.38
C PHE A 513 4.27 4.78 -3.48
N PRO A 514 3.00 4.45 -3.78
CA PRO A 514 2.23 3.49 -3.00
C PRO A 514 2.89 2.12 -2.96
N ALA A 515 2.66 1.40 -1.87
CA ALA A 515 3.24 0.09 -1.69
C ALA A 515 2.34 -0.86 -0.88
N GLY A 516 2.72 -2.14 -0.88
CA GLY A 516 2.11 -3.14 0.00
C GLY A 516 2.51 -2.93 1.47
N SER A 517 1.75 -3.54 2.38
CA SER A 517 1.92 -3.38 3.84
C SER A 517 3.33 -3.62 4.37
N GLY A 518 4.12 -4.51 3.75
CA GLY A 518 5.50 -4.79 4.18
C GLY A 518 6.43 -3.59 3.97
N LEU A 519 6.45 -3.04 2.76
CA LEU A 519 7.26 -1.87 2.44
C LEU A 519 6.77 -0.61 3.17
N VAL A 520 5.46 -0.47 3.38
CA VAL A 520 4.89 0.63 4.18
C VAL A 520 5.32 0.53 5.65
N ALA A 521 5.34 -0.68 6.21
CA ALA A 521 5.85 -0.92 7.56
C ALA A 521 7.33 -0.58 7.66
N PHE A 522 8.14 -1.00 6.68
CA PHE A 522 9.55 -0.64 6.60
C PHE A 522 9.74 0.88 6.53
N ALA A 523 9.05 1.55 5.61
CA ALA A 523 9.10 3.00 5.42
C ALA A 523 8.73 3.79 6.69
N ALA A 524 7.68 3.36 7.40
CA ALA A 524 7.27 3.96 8.65
C ALA A 524 8.33 3.76 9.75
N ALA A 525 8.89 2.55 9.86
CA ALA A 525 9.85 2.17 10.90
C ALA A 525 11.22 2.85 10.71
N THR A 526 11.74 2.87 9.48
CA THR A 526 13.10 3.35 9.18
C THR A 526 13.15 4.79 8.68
N GLY A 527 12.03 5.34 8.21
CA GLY A 527 11.96 6.68 7.65
C GLY A 527 12.55 6.80 6.23
N VAL A 528 12.85 5.69 5.58
CA VAL A 528 13.35 5.61 4.19
C VAL A 528 12.65 4.49 3.42
N MET A 529 12.68 4.53 2.09
CA MET A 529 12.07 3.48 1.27
C MET A 529 12.98 3.13 0.09
N PRO A 530 13.28 1.84 -0.18
CA PRO A 530 13.97 1.45 -1.40
C PRO A 530 13.15 1.79 -2.65
N LEU A 531 13.84 2.35 -3.65
CA LEU A 531 13.25 2.75 -4.91
C LEU A 531 14.25 2.57 -6.05
N ASP A 532 13.92 1.71 -7.01
CA ASP A 532 14.51 1.80 -8.35
C ASP A 532 13.80 2.92 -9.10
N MET A 533 14.50 4.02 -9.39
CA MET A 533 13.89 5.22 -9.94
C MET A 533 13.23 4.92 -11.29
N PRO A 534 11.91 5.12 -11.43
CA PRO A 534 11.25 4.87 -12.70
C PRO A 534 11.56 5.93 -13.77
N GLU A 535 11.34 5.58 -15.03
CA GLU A 535 11.25 6.55 -16.13
C GLU A 535 9.96 7.40 -16.01
N SER A 536 9.93 8.57 -16.67
CA SER A 536 8.78 9.48 -16.63
C SER A 536 8.05 9.59 -17.98
N VAL A 537 6.74 9.81 -17.93
CA VAL A 537 5.87 10.22 -19.05
C VAL A 537 5.25 11.57 -18.72
N LEU A 538 5.33 12.53 -19.63
CA LEU A 538 4.81 13.88 -19.44
C LEU A 538 3.47 14.06 -20.13
N VAL A 539 2.50 14.64 -19.43
CA VAL A 539 1.25 15.12 -19.99
C VAL A 539 1.16 16.62 -19.76
N LYS A 540 1.02 17.39 -20.85
CA LYS A 540 0.84 18.83 -20.83
C LYS A 540 -0.56 19.19 -21.31
N PHE A 541 -1.30 19.93 -20.51
CA PHE A 541 -2.57 20.54 -20.95
C PHE A 541 -2.33 21.97 -21.43
N LYS A 542 -2.91 22.34 -22.57
CA LYS A 542 -2.78 23.68 -23.16
C LYS A 542 -4.13 24.32 -23.45
N GLY A 543 -4.20 25.64 -23.32
CA GLY A 543 -5.42 26.39 -23.62
C GLY A 543 -6.44 26.43 -22.48
N LYS A 544 -7.73 26.53 -22.80
CA LYS A 544 -8.83 26.72 -21.83
C LYS A 544 -9.86 25.61 -21.94
N MET A 545 -10.36 25.15 -20.79
CA MET A 545 -11.47 24.20 -20.73
C MET A 545 -12.69 24.75 -21.46
N GLN A 546 -13.36 23.89 -22.25
CA GLN A 546 -14.59 24.23 -22.95
C GLN A 546 -15.78 24.28 -21.96
N PRO A 547 -16.86 25.01 -22.29
CA PRO A 547 -18.06 25.05 -21.45
C PRO A 547 -18.60 23.64 -21.15
N GLY A 548 -18.98 23.39 -19.90
CA GLY A 548 -19.43 22.08 -19.44
C GLY A 548 -18.37 20.99 -19.29
N ILE A 549 -17.10 21.23 -19.67
CA ILE A 549 -16.02 20.27 -19.42
C ILE A 549 -15.49 20.44 -18.01
N THR A 550 -15.32 19.31 -17.32
CA THR A 550 -14.87 19.24 -15.93
C THR A 550 -13.43 18.75 -15.85
N LEU A 551 -12.80 18.90 -14.68
CA LEU A 551 -11.47 18.36 -14.44
C LEU A 551 -11.43 16.82 -14.56
N ARG A 552 -12.53 16.16 -14.20
CA ARG A 552 -12.66 14.71 -14.34
C ARG A 552 -12.68 14.26 -15.81
N ASP A 553 -13.12 15.10 -16.73
CA ASP A 553 -13.01 14.81 -18.16
C ASP A 553 -11.56 14.90 -18.65
N LEU A 554 -10.75 15.83 -18.11
CA LEU A 554 -9.30 15.90 -18.37
C LEU A 554 -8.58 14.65 -17.84
N VAL A 555 -9.00 14.13 -16.68
CA VAL A 555 -8.50 12.85 -16.15
C VAL A 555 -8.72 11.72 -17.18
N HIS A 556 -9.93 11.61 -17.72
CA HIS A 556 -10.26 10.57 -18.70
C HIS A 556 -9.71 10.88 -20.11
N ALA A 557 -9.36 12.13 -20.40
CA ALA A 557 -8.68 12.49 -21.65
C ALA A 557 -7.29 11.83 -21.75
N ILE A 558 -6.58 11.65 -20.64
CA ILE A 558 -5.25 11.00 -20.64
C ILE A 558 -5.29 9.60 -21.27
N PRO A 559 -6.11 8.63 -20.78
CA PRO A 559 -6.25 7.34 -21.45
C PRO A 559 -6.81 7.45 -22.86
N TYR A 560 -7.79 8.35 -23.10
CA TYR A 560 -8.38 8.54 -24.43
C TYR A 560 -7.32 8.90 -25.48
N TYR A 561 -6.50 9.92 -25.24
CA TYR A 561 -5.44 10.34 -26.16
C TYR A 561 -4.31 9.31 -26.28
N ALA A 562 -3.98 8.59 -25.20
CA ALA A 562 -3.00 7.50 -25.27
C ALA A 562 -3.48 6.33 -26.13
N ILE A 563 -4.78 6.02 -26.12
CA ILE A 563 -5.41 5.04 -27.02
C ILE A 563 -5.36 5.51 -28.47
N GLN A 564 -5.73 6.76 -28.74
CA GLN A 564 -5.65 7.34 -30.08
C GLN A 564 -4.22 7.31 -30.64
N ALA A 565 -3.22 7.50 -29.78
CA ALA A 565 -1.80 7.41 -30.15
C ALA A 565 -1.29 5.96 -30.34
N GLY A 566 -2.07 4.93 -29.96
CA GLY A 566 -1.67 3.52 -30.01
C GLY A 566 -0.68 3.09 -28.91
N ASP A 567 -0.50 3.94 -27.90
CA ASP A 567 0.42 3.77 -26.77
C ASP A 567 -0.25 3.11 -25.55
N LEU A 568 -1.59 3.04 -25.55
CA LEU A 568 -2.43 2.31 -24.59
C LEU A 568 -3.45 1.45 -25.34
N THR A 569 -3.69 0.21 -24.88
CA THR A 569 -4.72 -0.68 -25.44
C THR A 569 -5.65 -1.21 -24.37
N VAL A 570 -6.94 -1.36 -24.70
CA VAL A 570 -7.96 -1.98 -23.83
C VAL A 570 -7.82 -3.50 -23.77
N GLU A 571 -7.46 -4.14 -24.88
CA GLU A 571 -7.24 -5.60 -24.95
C GLU A 571 -6.19 -6.05 -23.91
N LYS A 572 -6.53 -7.10 -23.14
CA LYS A 572 -5.70 -7.58 -22.03
C LYS A 572 -4.53 -8.42 -22.55
N LYS A 573 -4.77 -9.24 -23.57
CA LYS A 573 -3.71 -10.07 -24.16
C LYS A 573 -2.74 -9.19 -24.95
N GLY A 574 -1.47 -9.14 -24.52
CA GLY A 574 -0.46 -8.30 -25.16
C GLY A 574 -0.68 -6.79 -24.92
N LYS A 575 -1.30 -6.44 -23.80
CA LYS A 575 -1.64 -5.06 -23.43
C LYS A 575 -0.44 -4.12 -23.57
N LYS A 576 -0.62 -3.02 -24.30
CA LYS A 576 0.29 -1.88 -24.29
C LYS A 576 -0.20 -0.88 -23.26
N ASN A 577 0.72 -0.40 -22.43
CA ASN A 577 0.45 0.69 -21.50
C ASN A 577 1.73 1.49 -21.26
N ILE A 578 1.84 2.62 -21.95
CA ILE A 578 2.97 3.56 -21.83
C ILE A 578 3.18 4.11 -20.42
N PHE A 579 2.19 4.04 -19.53
CA PHE A 579 2.29 4.57 -18.17
C PHE A 579 2.70 3.52 -17.14
N SER A 580 2.56 2.23 -17.47
CA SER A 580 2.79 1.13 -16.54
C SER A 580 4.22 1.15 -15.99
N GLY A 581 4.37 1.25 -14.67
CA GLY A 581 5.67 1.24 -14.00
C GLY A 581 6.49 2.52 -14.12
N ARG A 582 5.89 3.60 -14.61
CA ARG A 582 6.55 4.90 -14.79
C ARG A 582 5.97 5.95 -13.86
N ILE A 583 6.63 7.10 -13.77
CA ILE A 583 6.06 8.29 -13.14
C ILE A 583 5.24 9.04 -14.18
N LEU A 584 3.99 9.36 -13.84
CA LEU A 584 3.16 10.28 -14.63
C LEU A 584 3.43 11.71 -14.14
N GLU A 585 4.04 12.55 -14.97
CA GLU A 585 4.25 13.96 -14.65
C GLU A 585 3.22 14.79 -15.40
N ILE A 586 2.47 15.63 -14.68
CA ILE A 586 1.41 16.46 -15.24
C ILE A 586 1.83 17.94 -15.15
N ASP A 587 2.04 18.55 -16.30
CA ASP A 587 2.40 19.94 -16.45
C ASP A 587 1.12 20.77 -16.62
N LEU A 588 0.82 21.56 -15.60
CA LEU A 588 -0.29 22.51 -15.57
C LEU A 588 0.20 23.95 -15.68
N SER A 589 1.41 24.23 -16.18
CA SER A 589 1.98 25.58 -16.16
C SER A 589 1.07 26.64 -16.82
N GLU A 590 0.27 26.30 -17.82
CA GLU A 590 -0.69 27.24 -18.45
C GLU A 590 -1.96 27.52 -17.62
N MET A 591 -2.22 26.71 -16.59
CA MET A 591 -3.39 26.80 -15.70
C MET A 591 -3.06 26.59 -14.21
N GLU A 592 -1.80 26.84 -13.81
CA GLU A 592 -1.29 26.57 -12.46
C GLU A 592 -1.94 27.43 -11.36
N ASN A 593 -2.66 28.48 -11.77
CA ASN A 593 -3.41 29.37 -10.90
C ASN A 593 -4.93 29.09 -10.92
N ASP A 594 -5.40 28.22 -11.82
CA ASP A 594 -6.82 27.93 -12.00
C ASP A 594 -7.28 26.79 -11.08
N LEU A 595 -6.37 25.87 -10.71
CA LEU A 595 -6.70 24.70 -9.88
C LEU A 595 -6.23 24.87 -8.44
N THR A 596 -7.07 24.46 -7.51
CA THR A 596 -6.70 24.22 -6.11
C THR A 596 -5.93 22.91 -5.96
N VAL A 597 -5.26 22.73 -4.81
CA VAL A 597 -4.56 21.46 -4.49
C VAL A 597 -5.54 20.28 -4.43
N GLU A 598 -6.78 20.48 -3.99
CA GLU A 598 -7.81 19.43 -3.96
C GLU A 598 -8.25 19.02 -5.36
N GLN A 599 -8.35 19.97 -6.29
CA GLN A 599 -8.62 19.69 -7.69
C GLN A 599 -7.44 18.96 -8.35
N ALA A 600 -6.21 19.41 -8.11
CA ALA A 600 -5.00 18.76 -8.61
C ALA A 600 -4.92 17.27 -8.20
N PHE A 601 -5.49 16.94 -7.03
CA PHE A 601 -5.58 15.56 -6.58
C PHE A 601 -6.45 14.68 -7.48
N GLU A 602 -7.48 15.19 -8.17
CA GLU A 602 -8.27 14.37 -9.11
C GLU A 602 -7.39 13.81 -10.24
N LEU A 603 -6.42 14.60 -10.71
CA LEU A 603 -5.44 14.19 -11.71
C LEU A 603 -4.40 13.22 -11.15
N SER A 604 -3.82 13.52 -9.98
CA SER A 604 -2.79 12.66 -9.39
C SER A 604 -3.36 11.33 -8.90
N ASP A 605 -4.57 11.31 -8.33
CA ASP A 605 -5.26 10.13 -7.82
C ASP A 605 -5.45 9.07 -8.92
N ALA A 606 -5.98 9.49 -10.07
CA ALA A 606 -6.24 8.63 -11.21
C ALA A 606 -4.99 8.06 -11.91
N SER A 607 -3.79 8.54 -11.56
CA SER A 607 -2.53 7.93 -12.02
C SER A 607 -2.41 6.46 -11.58
N ALA A 608 -3.10 6.07 -10.51
CA ALA A 608 -3.17 4.69 -10.05
C ALA A 608 -3.76 3.76 -11.13
N GLU A 609 -4.83 4.18 -11.81
CA GLU A 609 -5.49 3.41 -12.86
C GLU A 609 -4.67 3.36 -14.15
N ARG A 610 -3.72 4.28 -14.35
CA ARG A 610 -2.71 4.17 -15.42
C ARG A 610 -1.63 3.12 -15.11
N SER A 611 -1.68 2.49 -13.93
CA SER A 611 -0.60 1.64 -13.40
C SER A 611 0.74 2.40 -13.23
N ALA A 612 0.67 3.71 -13.04
CA ALA A 612 1.85 4.53 -12.76
C ALA A 612 2.40 4.21 -11.36
N ALA A 613 3.73 4.21 -11.25
CA ALA A 613 4.44 4.01 -9.99
C ALA A 613 4.24 5.22 -9.04
N GLY A 614 4.22 6.42 -9.60
CA GLY A 614 4.00 7.68 -8.88
C GLY A 614 3.45 8.75 -9.81
N CYS A 615 3.08 9.90 -9.25
CA CYS A 615 2.63 11.05 -10.01
C CYS A 615 3.21 12.33 -9.41
N SER A 616 3.59 13.28 -10.26
CA SER A 616 3.87 14.66 -9.86
C SER A 616 3.01 15.61 -10.69
N ILE A 617 2.66 16.75 -10.10
CA ILE A 617 1.80 17.76 -10.72
C ILE A 617 2.38 19.14 -10.46
N THR A 618 2.40 19.97 -11.51
CA THR A 618 2.84 21.35 -11.38
C THR A 618 1.72 22.20 -10.79
N LEU A 619 2.03 23.00 -9.78
CA LEU A 619 1.12 23.96 -9.14
C LEU A 619 1.85 25.25 -8.81
N SER A 620 1.10 26.34 -8.70
CA SER A 620 1.66 27.63 -8.26
C SER A 620 1.92 27.66 -6.76
N GLU A 621 2.92 28.43 -6.36
CA GLU A 621 3.23 28.70 -4.95
C GLU A 621 2.03 29.34 -4.22
N GLU A 622 1.24 30.17 -4.91
CA GLU A 622 0.05 30.82 -4.36
C GLU A 622 -1.00 29.78 -3.92
N LYS A 623 -1.32 28.82 -4.78
CA LYS A 623 -2.33 27.78 -4.50
C LYS A 623 -1.87 26.81 -3.42
N VAL A 624 -0.58 26.47 -3.40
CA VAL A 624 0.01 25.68 -2.31
C VAL A 624 -0.04 26.47 -0.99
N ALA A 625 0.27 27.76 -1.00
CA ALA A 625 0.23 28.60 0.20
C ALA A 625 -1.20 28.80 0.74
N GLU A 626 -2.20 28.94 -0.13
CA GLU A 626 -3.63 28.94 0.24
C GLU A 626 -3.99 27.66 1.01
N TYR A 627 -3.62 26.51 0.45
CA TYR A 627 -3.92 25.20 1.05
C TYR A 627 -3.21 25.00 2.40
N LEU A 628 -1.93 25.35 2.50
CA LEU A 628 -1.18 25.17 3.75
C LEU A 628 -1.68 26.06 4.90
N ARG A 629 -2.18 27.28 4.63
CA ARG A 629 -2.79 28.12 5.67
C ARG A 629 -4.04 27.47 6.27
N SER A 630 -4.91 26.94 5.41
CA SER A 630 -6.09 26.17 5.82
C SER A 630 -5.66 24.93 6.64
N ASN A 631 -4.66 24.19 6.17
CA ASN A 631 -4.18 22.97 6.80
C ASN A 631 -3.55 23.19 8.18
N ILE A 632 -2.79 24.28 8.38
CA ILE A 632 -2.24 24.63 9.70
C ILE A 632 -3.38 24.83 10.70
N THR A 633 -4.44 25.53 10.31
CA THR A 633 -5.63 25.73 11.15
C THR A 633 -6.29 24.39 11.47
N MET A 634 -6.46 23.52 10.46
CA MET A 634 -7.00 22.16 10.66
C MET A 634 -6.17 21.35 11.65
N LEU A 635 -4.84 21.30 11.51
CA LEU A 635 -3.96 20.54 12.41
C LEU A 635 -4.03 21.05 13.85
N LYS A 636 -4.10 22.38 14.04
CA LYS A 636 -4.30 22.97 15.37
C LYS A 636 -5.67 22.60 15.95
N TRP A 637 -6.72 22.68 15.15
CA TRP A 637 -8.05 22.24 15.56
C TRP A 637 -8.07 20.74 15.93
N MET A 638 -7.41 19.86 15.17
CA MET A 638 -7.30 18.44 15.51
C MET A 638 -6.61 18.23 16.88
N ILE A 639 -5.58 19.01 17.20
CA ILE A 639 -4.95 18.99 18.52
C ILE A 639 -5.94 19.38 19.62
N ALA A 640 -6.72 20.45 19.42
CA ALA A 640 -7.75 20.89 20.36
C ALA A 640 -8.85 19.83 20.57
N GLU A 641 -9.23 19.13 19.50
CA GLU A 641 -10.22 18.04 19.49
C GLU A 641 -9.67 16.70 20.05
N GLY A 642 -8.42 16.68 20.53
CA GLY A 642 -7.81 15.50 21.15
C GLY A 642 -7.48 14.37 20.17
N TYR A 643 -7.10 14.71 18.93
CA TYR A 643 -6.56 13.71 18.01
C TYR A 643 -5.19 13.19 18.45
N GLY A 644 -4.91 11.94 18.07
CA GLY A 644 -3.71 11.20 18.44
C GLY A 644 -2.40 11.81 17.95
N ASP A 645 -1.42 11.82 18.86
CA ASP A 645 -0.08 12.44 18.80
C ASP A 645 -0.03 13.93 18.40
N ALA A 646 -0.32 14.78 19.39
CA ALA A 646 -0.23 16.24 19.27
C ALA A 646 1.18 16.74 18.88
N ARG A 647 2.24 15.99 19.20
CA ARG A 647 3.63 16.40 18.91
C ARG A 647 3.92 16.29 17.42
N THR A 648 3.54 15.18 16.79
CA THR A 648 3.66 14.97 15.35
C THR A 648 2.84 16.00 14.59
N MET A 649 1.59 16.27 14.99
CA MET A 649 0.77 17.31 14.35
C MET A 649 1.35 18.72 14.53
N ALA A 650 1.84 19.07 15.71
CA ALA A 650 2.47 20.36 15.96
C ALA A 650 3.77 20.54 15.15
N ARG A 651 4.63 19.51 15.10
CA ARG A 651 5.85 19.51 14.26
C ARG A 651 5.50 19.71 12.79
N ARG A 652 4.44 19.06 12.30
CA ARG A 652 3.97 19.23 10.92
C ARG A 652 3.48 20.64 10.64
N ALA A 653 2.67 21.22 11.52
CA ALA A 653 2.19 22.60 11.39
C ALA A 653 3.34 23.61 11.37
N GLU A 654 4.36 23.44 12.23
CA GLU A 654 5.55 24.31 12.20
C GLU A 654 6.37 24.16 10.91
N ASN A 655 6.47 22.95 10.35
CA ASN A 655 7.16 22.74 9.07
C ASN A 655 6.38 23.35 7.89
N MET A 656 5.04 23.32 7.92
CA MET A 656 4.23 24.05 6.95
C MET A 656 4.43 25.56 7.08
N GLN A 657 4.49 26.09 8.31
CA GLN A 657 4.76 27.51 8.54
C GLN A 657 6.13 27.92 8.00
N LYS A 658 7.17 27.10 8.20
CA LYS A 658 8.51 27.36 7.63
C LYS A 658 8.50 27.45 6.10
N TRP A 659 7.69 26.62 5.43
CA TRP A 659 7.54 26.74 3.99
C TRP A 659 6.79 28.02 3.61
N LEU A 660 5.73 28.40 4.34
CA LEU A 660 5.01 29.66 4.11
C LEU A 660 5.87 30.92 4.32
N ASP A 661 6.86 30.84 5.22
CA ASP A 661 7.78 31.95 5.49
C ASP A 661 8.79 32.16 4.34
N ASN A 662 9.08 31.11 3.56
CA ASN A 662 9.95 31.16 2.38
C ASN A 662 9.46 30.19 1.28
N PRO A 663 8.35 30.52 0.58
CA PRO A 663 7.76 29.63 -0.41
C PRO A 663 8.72 29.37 -1.56
N SER A 664 8.88 28.10 -1.92
CA SER A 664 9.64 27.68 -3.09
C SER A 664 9.17 26.31 -3.54
N LEU A 665 9.06 26.13 -4.86
CA LEU A 665 8.73 24.85 -5.50
C LEU A 665 9.80 24.44 -6.52
N LEU A 666 10.13 23.15 -6.53
CA LEU A 666 10.96 22.54 -7.56
C LEU A 666 10.25 22.54 -8.92
N LYS A 667 11.02 22.85 -9.97
CA LYS A 667 10.59 22.77 -11.36
C LYS A 667 11.48 21.83 -12.15
N ALA A 668 10.92 21.14 -13.13
CA ALA A 668 11.69 20.38 -14.11
C ALA A 668 12.68 21.31 -14.85
N ASP A 669 13.84 20.79 -15.22
CA ASP A 669 14.75 21.50 -16.11
C ASP A 669 14.17 21.57 -17.53
N ALA A 670 14.53 22.63 -18.26
CA ALA A 670 14.00 22.87 -19.60
C ALA A 670 14.36 21.78 -20.62
N ASP A 671 15.47 21.06 -20.39
CA ASP A 671 15.97 19.98 -21.24
C ASP A 671 15.81 18.59 -20.58
N ALA A 672 14.94 18.45 -19.58
CA ALA A 672 14.64 17.19 -18.93
C ALA A 672 14.10 16.13 -19.93
N GLU A 673 14.55 14.89 -19.78
CA GLU A 673 14.19 13.79 -20.67
C GLU A 673 12.97 13.02 -20.14
N TYR A 674 12.02 12.77 -21.04
CA TYR A 674 10.81 11.98 -20.81
C TYR A 674 10.74 10.88 -21.88
N LEU A 675 10.22 9.71 -21.53
CA LEU A 675 10.04 8.65 -22.53
C LEU A 675 9.03 9.09 -23.61
N LYS A 676 7.97 9.78 -23.18
CA LYS A 676 6.91 10.27 -24.05
C LYS A 676 6.37 11.58 -23.50
N VAL A 677 6.00 12.48 -24.40
CA VAL A 677 5.30 13.73 -24.09
C VAL A 677 3.97 13.71 -24.83
N TYR A 678 2.88 13.91 -24.10
CA TYR A 678 1.56 14.21 -24.64
C TYR A 678 1.28 15.70 -24.47
N GLU A 679 0.90 16.36 -25.55
CA GLU A 679 0.34 17.70 -25.49
C GLU A 679 -1.14 17.60 -25.84
N ILE A 680 -2.01 17.88 -24.87
CA ILE A 680 -3.47 17.79 -25.00
C ILE A 680 -4.02 19.22 -25.06
N ASP A 681 -4.54 19.61 -26.21
CA ASP A 681 -5.21 20.90 -26.38
C ASP A 681 -6.64 20.81 -25.81
N LEU A 682 -6.93 21.65 -24.81
CA LEU A 682 -8.23 21.68 -24.17
C LEU A 682 -9.34 22.16 -25.11
N ALA A 683 -9.01 22.81 -26.23
CA ALA A 683 -9.98 23.18 -27.26
C ALA A 683 -10.55 21.95 -28.01
N ASP A 684 -9.85 20.81 -27.99
CA ASP A 684 -10.28 19.59 -28.66
C ASP A 684 -11.23 18.73 -27.80
N ILE A 685 -11.29 18.99 -26.49
CA ILE A 685 -12.22 18.31 -25.57
C ILE A 685 -13.53 19.10 -25.54
N LYS A 686 -14.52 18.65 -26.33
CA LYS A 686 -15.78 19.39 -26.57
C LYS A 686 -17.02 18.73 -25.97
N GLU A 687 -16.85 17.53 -25.43
CA GLU A 687 -17.89 16.79 -24.73
C GLU A 687 -17.27 15.96 -23.59
N PRO A 688 -18.07 15.54 -22.60
CA PRO A 688 -17.57 14.72 -21.50
C PRO A 688 -16.94 13.41 -21.96
N ILE A 689 -15.95 12.94 -21.19
CA ILE A 689 -15.25 11.68 -21.45
C ILE A 689 -15.49 10.74 -20.26
N LEU A 690 -15.85 9.49 -20.54
CA LEU A 690 -16.18 8.49 -19.53
C LEU A 690 -15.31 7.25 -19.71
N CYS A 691 -15.08 6.49 -18.64
CA CYS A 691 -14.60 5.10 -18.78
C CYS A 691 -15.81 4.16 -18.86
N CYS A 692 -15.87 3.37 -19.93
CA CYS A 692 -16.90 2.37 -20.19
C CYS A 692 -16.86 1.21 -19.16
N PRO A 693 -17.95 0.43 -19.05
CA PRO A 693 -18.08 -0.57 -18.02
C PRO A 693 -16.90 -1.53 -17.93
N ASN A 694 -16.40 -1.69 -16.70
CA ASN A 694 -15.50 -2.77 -16.30
C ASN A 694 -14.03 -2.65 -16.74
N ASP A 695 -13.63 -1.52 -17.33
CA ASP A 695 -12.22 -1.19 -17.56
C ASP A 695 -11.95 0.32 -17.39
N PRO A 696 -11.09 0.74 -16.44
CA PRO A 696 -10.69 2.15 -16.30
C PRO A 696 -9.92 2.70 -17.50
N ASP A 697 -9.39 1.83 -18.37
CA ASP A 697 -8.70 2.22 -19.62
C ASP A 697 -9.66 2.50 -20.78
N ASP A 698 -10.89 1.95 -20.79
CA ASP A 698 -11.81 2.07 -21.93
C ASP A 698 -12.51 3.44 -21.97
N ALA A 699 -11.73 4.49 -22.23
CA ALA A 699 -12.20 5.86 -22.28
C ALA A 699 -12.88 6.18 -23.62
N LYS A 700 -14.11 6.73 -23.57
CA LYS A 700 -14.91 7.13 -24.74
C LYS A 700 -15.60 8.46 -24.54
N LEU A 701 -15.98 9.09 -25.65
CA LEU A 701 -16.77 10.31 -25.64
C LEU A 701 -18.22 10.00 -25.21
N LEU A 702 -18.90 10.97 -24.61
CA LEU A 702 -20.31 10.83 -24.23
C LEU A 702 -21.18 10.44 -25.44
N SER A 703 -20.93 11.00 -26.63
CA SER A 703 -21.61 10.65 -27.87
C SER A 703 -21.57 9.18 -28.23
N ASP A 704 -20.53 8.46 -27.81
CA ASP A 704 -20.34 7.04 -28.14
C ASP A 704 -21.21 6.12 -27.28
N VAL A 705 -21.68 6.61 -26.13
CA VAL A 705 -22.38 5.81 -25.10
C VAL A 705 -23.71 6.41 -24.65
N GLN A 706 -24.12 7.55 -25.22
CA GLN A 706 -25.37 8.23 -24.87
C GLN A 706 -26.60 7.32 -25.01
N GLY A 707 -27.58 7.52 -24.14
CA GLY A 707 -28.84 6.78 -24.16
C GLY A 707 -28.83 5.48 -23.34
N ASP A 708 -27.67 5.00 -22.91
CA ASP A 708 -27.58 3.85 -22.02
C ASP A 708 -28.37 4.09 -20.74
N LYS A 709 -29.20 3.10 -20.38
CA LYS A 709 -30.05 3.17 -19.18
C LYS A 709 -29.19 3.10 -17.93
N ILE A 710 -29.47 3.98 -16.97
CA ILE A 710 -28.80 4.01 -15.66
C ILE A 710 -29.81 3.62 -14.58
N ASP A 711 -29.41 2.68 -13.73
CA ASP A 711 -30.23 2.19 -12.61
C ASP A 711 -29.79 2.81 -11.27
N GLU A 712 -28.47 2.95 -11.05
CA GLU A 712 -27.90 3.51 -9.83
C GLU A 712 -26.80 4.54 -10.14
N VAL A 713 -26.62 5.53 -9.25
CA VAL A 713 -25.57 6.54 -9.38
C VAL A 713 -24.83 6.71 -8.06
N PHE A 714 -23.50 6.82 -8.10
CA PHE A 714 -22.67 7.04 -6.92
C PHE A 714 -21.79 8.29 -7.05
N ILE A 715 -22.01 9.25 -6.15
CA ILE A 715 -21.19 10.46 -6.00
C ILE A 715 -20.54 10.45 -4.62
N GLY A 716 -19.23 10.26 -4.55
CA GLY A 716 -18.49 10.31 -3.30
C GLY A 716 -17.32 9.35 -3.19
N SER A 717 -16.13 9.82 -3.53
CA SER A 717 -14.87 9.09 -3.30
C SER A 717 -13.74 10.06 -2.98
N CYS A 718 -12.50 9.58 -2.94
CA CYS A 718 -11.32 10.45 -2.84
C CYS A 718 -11.19 11.43 -4.01
N MET A 719 -11.79 11.11 -5.17
CA MET A 719 -11.87 11.99 -6.35
C MET A 719 -12.84 13.16 -6.19
N THR A 720 -13.53 13.27 -5.04
CA THR A 720 -14.56 14.29 -4.85
C THR A 720 -14.23 15.26 -3.74
N ASN A 721 -14.71 16.50 -3.90
CA ASN A 721 -14.63 17.58 -2.92
C ASN A 721 -16.02 18.23 -2.77
N ILE A 722 -16.18 19.14 -1.82
CA ILE A 722 -17.48 19.77 -1.51
C ILE A 722 -18.18 20.42 -2.72
N GLY A 723 -17.42 20.95 -3.69
CA GLY A 723 -17.98 21.59 -4.88
C GLY A 723 -18.85 20.65 -5.71
N HIS A 724 -18.43 19.39 -5.84
CA HIS A 724 -19.15 18.36 -6.57
C HIS A 724 -20.52 18.04 -5.94
N PHE A 725 -20.58 18.05 -4.60
CA PHE A 725 -21.84 17.85 -3.87
C PHE A 725 -22.77 19.05 -3.99
N ARG A 726 -22.24 20.28 -4.00
CA ARG A 726 -23.04 21.48 -4.27
C ARG A 726 -23.59 21.48 -5.70
N ALA A 727 -22.78 21.10 -6.69
CA ALA A 727 -23.22 20.97 -8.09
C ALA A 727 -24.38 19.97 -8.21
N ALA A 728 -24.23 18.80 -7.59
CA ALA A 728 -25.31 17.80 -7.50
C ALA A 728 -26.56 18.38 -6.84
N GLY A 729 -26.41 19.09 -5.72
CA GLY A 729 -27.52 19.72 -4.99
C GLY A 729 -28.29 20.73 -5.81
N GLN A 730 -27.61 21.59 -6.58
CA GLN A 730 -28.29 22.55 -7.46
C GLN A 730 -29.15 21.89 -8.53
N LEU A 731 -28.70 20.77 -9.10
CA LEU A 731 -29.49 20.00 -10.05
C LEU A 731 -30.68 19.32 -9.37
N LEU A 732 -30.44 18.67 -8.23
CA LEU A 732 -31.45 17.98 -7.45
C LEU A 732 -32.52 18.92 -6.87
N ASP A 733 -32.20 20.21 -6.69
CA ASP A 733 -33.19 21.17 -6.19
C ASP A 733 -34.36 21.37 -7.16
N LYS A 734 -34.16 21.08 -8.44
CA LYS A 734 -35.18 21.21 -9.49
C LYS A 734 -35.99 19.93 -9.69
N VAL A 735 -35.59 18.84 -9.02
CA VAL A 735 -36.24 17.53 -9.15
C VAL A 735 -37.46 17.46 -8.23
N PRO A 736 -38.64 17.07 -8.74
CA PRO A 736 -39.82 16.83 -7.90
C PRO A 736 -39.54 15.80 -6.80
N SER A 737 -40.18 15.96 -5.64
CA SER A 737 -39.89 15.11 -4.48
C SER A 737 -40.09 13.62 -4.79
N GLY A 738 -39.08 12.80 -4.48
CA GLY A 738 -39.10 11.35 -4.68
C GLY A 738 -39.22 10.88 -6.13
N SER A 739 -38.92 11.75 -7.10
CA SER A 739 -39.12 11.45 -8.53
C SER A 739 -37.87 10.94 -9.26
N LEU A 740 -36.73 10.78 -8.57
CA LEU A 740 -35.55 10.14 -9.16
C LEU A 740 -35.91 8.72 -9.59
N SER A 741 -35.71 8.44 -10.89
CA SER A 741 -35.87 7.10 -11.46
C SER A 741 -34.68 6.19 -11.16
N THR A 742 -33.56 6.76 -10.71
CA THR A 742 -32.35 6.07 -10.30
C THR A 742 -32.22 6.02 -8.78
N ARG A 743 -31.46 5.04 -8.27
CA ARG A 743 -30.98 5.09 -6.90
C ARG A 743 -29.70 5.91 -6.81
N LEU A 744 -29.79 7.12 -6.27
CA LEU A 744 -28.63 7.99 -6.07
C LEU A 744 -28.02 7.79 -4.68
N TRP A 745 -26.72 7.58 -4.64
CA TRP A 745 -25.89 7.45 -3.43
C TRP A 745 -24.94 8.63 -3.33
N LEU A 746 -24.94 9.33 -2.20
CA LEU A 746 -24.08 10.46 -1.90
C LEU A 746 -23.22 10.16 -0.67
N ALA A 747 -21.90 10.23 -0.79
CA ALA A 747 -20.96 9.96 0.31
C ALA A 747 -19.89 11.05 0.41
N PRO A 748 -20.10 12.11 1.22
CA PRO A 748 -19.09 13.15 1.41
C PRO A 748 -17.74 12.58 1.86
N PRO A 749 -16.62 13.13 1.38
CA PRO A 749 -15.31 12.52 1.63
C PRO A 749 -14.85 12.71 3.08
N THR A 750 -15.27 13.77 3.77
CA THR A 750 -14.95 13.98 5.20
C THR A 750 -16.16 14.45 5.99
N ARG A 751 -16.08 14.34 7.32
CA ARG A 751 -17.08 14.92 8.23
C ARG A 751 -17.15 16.44 8.16
N MET A 752 -16.09 17.11 7.72
CA MET A 752 -16.08 18.56 7.53
C MET A 752 -16.91 18.95 6.31
N ASP A 753 -16.81 18.18 5.22
CA ASP A 753 -17.66 18.35 4.04
C ASP A 753 -19.11 18.07 4.37
N GLU A 754 -19.40 16.95 5.06
CA GLU A 754 -20.74 16.61 5.52
C GLU A 754 -21.34 17.73 6.38
N HIS A 755 -20.61 18.21 7.39
CA HIS A 755 -21.07 19.26 8.27
C HIS A 755 -21.41 20.55 7.51
N GLN A 756 -20.52 21.01 6.62
CA GLN A 756 -20.75 22.21 5.83
C GLN A 756 -21.94 22.06 4.87
N LEU A 757 -22.11 20.89 4.25
CA LEU A 757 -23.26 20.60 3.38
C LEU A 757 -24.58 20.58 4.17
N MET A 758 -24.56 20.13 5.43
CA MET A 758 -25.72 20.19 6.31
C MET A 758 -26.07 21.64 6.68
N GLU A 759 -25.07 22.46 7.06
CA GLU A 759 -25.26 23.89 7.39
C GLU A 759 -25.82 24.69 6.21
N GLU A 760 -25.39 24.36 4.99
CA GLU A 760 -25.90 24.98 3.76
C GLU A 760 -27.29 24.46 3.34
N GLY A 761 -27.84 23.46 4.04
CA GLY A 761 -29.18 22.90 3.80
C GLY A 761 -29.26 21.88 2.66
N LEU A 762 -28.13 21.45 2.10
CA LEU A 762 -28.07 20.54 0.94
C LEU A 762 -28.63 19.16 1.27
N TYR A 763 -28.46 18.68 2.51
CA TYR A 763 -29.02 17.40 2.95
C TYR A 763 -30.55 17.35 2.87
N ASN A 764 -31.25 18.48 3.08
CA ASN A 764 -32.70 18.55 2.88
C ASN A 764 -33.07 18.38 1.41
N ILE A 765 -32.28 18.95 0.50
CA ILE A 765 -32.46 18.81 -0.95
C ILE A 765 -32.25 17.35 -1.36
N TYR A 766 -31.17 16.73 -0.89
CA TYR A 766 -30.86 15.32 -1.16
C TYR A 766 -31.98 14.39 -0.69
N GLY A 767 -32.43 14.56 0.56
CA GLY A 767 -33.52 13.78 1.13
C GLY A 767 -34.84 13.97 0.37
N ARG A 768 -35.19 15.21 0.01
CA ARG A 768 -36.39 15.52 -0.78
C ARG A 768 -36.35 14.86 -2.16
N ALA A 769 -35.20 14.88 -2.82
CA ALA A 769 -35.00 14.24 -4.12
C ALA A 769 -35.07 12.71 -4.04
N GLY A 770 -34.83 12.12 -2.86
CA GLY A 770 -34.83 10.67 -2.62
C GLY A 770 -33.44 10.05 -2.68
N ALA A 771 -32.38 10.85 -2.59
CA ALA A 771 -31.00 10.36 -2.54
C ALA A 771 -30.70 9.67 -1.19
N ARG A 772 -29.86 8.64 -1.23
CA ARG A 772 -29.32 7.97 -0.05
C ARG A 772 -27.97 8.60 0.32
N THR A 773 -27.92 9.28 1.45
CA THR A 773 -26.67 9.79 2.01
C THR A 773 -25.99 8.71 2.87
N GLU A 774 -24.73 8.45 2.61
CA GLU A 774 -23.86 7.60 3.42
C GLU A 774 -22.98 8.48 4.32
N MET A 775 -22.54 7.93 5.44
CA MET A 775 -21.59 8.63 6.30
C MET A 775 -20.23 8.81 5.61
N PRO A 776 -19.39 9.76 6.08
CA PRO A 776 -18.09 10.00 5.48
C PRO A 776 -17.19 8.77 5.43
N GLY A 777 -16.69 8.44 4.25
CA GLY A 777 -15.86 7.26 4.02
C GLY A 777 -15.87 6.79 2.56
N CYS A 778 -15.19 5.68 2.29
CA CYS A 778 -15.03 5.18 0.92
C CYS A 778 -16.34 4.60 0.34
N SER A 779 -17.29 4.20 1.19
CA SER A 779 -18.61 3.72 0.79
C SER A 779 -18.53 2.66 -0.34
N LEU A 780 -19.26 2.87 -1.44
CA LEU A 780 -19.34 1.94 -2.58
C LEU A 780 -18.03 1.81 -3.37
N CYS A 781 -17.09 2.75 -3.25
CA CYS A 781 -15.84 2.75 -4.02
C CYS A 781 -15.03 1.45 -3.84
N MET A 782 -15.10 0.84 -2.66
CA MET A 782 -14.44 -0.44 -2.39
C MET A 782 -15.35 -1.66 -2.58
N GLY A 783 -16.67 -1.52 -2.36
CA GLY A 783 -17.62 -2.62 -2.44
C GLY A 783 -17.41 -3.73 -1.39
N ASN A 784 -16.74 -3.41 -0.27
CA ASN A 784 -16.46 -4.36 0.81
C ASN A 784 -17.60 -4.44 1.85
N GLN A 785 -18.44 -3.40 1.93
CA GLN A 785 -19.60 -3.30 2.83
C GLN A 785 -20.89 -3.14 2.02
N ALA A 786 -21.38 -1.90 1.85
CA ALA A 786 -22.48 -1.60 0.95
C ALA A 786 -22.07 -1.88 -0.51
N ARG A 787 -23.05 -2.36 -1.28
CA ARG A 787 -22.91 -2.69 -2.70
C ARG A 787 -24.16 -2.27 -3.44
N VAL A 788 -24.01 -1.99 -4.73
CA VAL A 788 -25.13 -1.79 -5.65
C VAL A 788 -25.85 -3.11 -5.91
N ALA A 789 -27.06 -3.06 -6.45
CA ALA A 789 -27.83 -4.24 -6.81
C ALA A 789 -27.09 -5.09 -7.85
N PRO A 790 -27.25 -6.43 -7.83
CA PRO A 790 -26.65 -7.28 -8.84
C PRO A 790 -27.14 -6.95 -10.25
N ASN A 791 -26.24 -7.05 -11.24
CA ASN A 791 -26.51 -6.85 -12.68
C ASN A 791 -27.09 -5.47 -13.03
N THR A 792 -26.81 -4.47 -12.21
CA THR A 792 -27.27 -3.09 -12.41
C THR A 792 -26.32 -2.30 -13.30
N THR A 793 -26.81 -1.28 -13.98
CA THR A 793 -25.95 -0.30 -14.68
C THR A 793 -25.78 0.94 -13.81
N CYS A 794 -24.53 1.30 -13.52
CA CYS A 794 -24.20 2.38 -12.59
C CYS A 794 -23.32 3.45 -13.22
N VAL A 795 -23.58 4.72 -12.91
CA VAL A 795 -22.60 5.81 -13.12
C VAL A 795 -21.95 6.16 -11.81
N SER A 796 -20.62 6.16 -11.76
CA SER A 796 -19.85 6.33 -10.55
C SER A 796 -18.76 7.39 -10.69
N THR A 797 -18.58 8.19 -9.65
CA THR A 797 -17.43 9.10 -9.49
C THR A 797 -16.26 8.44 -8.75
N SER A 798 -16.35 7.14 -8.42
CA SER A 798 -15.25 6.36 -7.86
C SER A 798 -14.06 6.26 -8.82
N THR A 799 -12.94 5.71 -8.38
CA THR A 799 -11.73 5.56 -9.21
C THR A 799 -11.75 4.31 -10.09
N ARG A 800 -12.47 3.26 -9.67
CA ARG A 800 -12.45 1.94 -10.32
C ARG A 800 -13.83 1.44 -10.69
N ASN A 801 -13.92 0.83 -11.85
CA ASN A 801 -15.11 0.15 -12.34
C ASN A 801 -14.90 -1.34 -12.64
N PHE A 802 -13.78 -1.95 -12.24
CA PHE A 802 -13.49 -3.39 -12.47
C PHE A 802 -14.70 -4.31 -12.21
N PRO A 803 -14.79 -5.46 -12.90
CA PRO A 803 -15.87 -6.41 -12.70
C PRO A 803 -16.10 -6.73 -11.22
N ASN A 804 -17.37 -6.75 -10.81
CA ASN A 804 -17.80 -7.06 -9.44
C ASN A 804 -17.36 -6.06 -8.35
N ARG A 805 -16.74 -4.92 -8.70
CA ARG A 805 -16.24 -3.95 -7.73
C ARG A 805 -17.37 -3.33 -6.90
N LEU A 806 -18.28 -2.59 -7.54
CA LEU A 806 -19.40 -1.94 -6.83
C LEU A 806 -20.51 -2.94 -6.47
N GLY A 807 -20.71 -3.97 -7.30
CA GLY A 807 -21.79 -4.94 -7.17
C GLY A 807 -21.61 -6.13 -8.12
N GLN A 808 -22.21 -7.27 -7.78
CA GLN A 808 -22.07 -8.50 -8.56
C GLN A 808 -22.64 -8.32 -9.97
N GLY A 809 -21.83 -8.55 -11.01
CA GLY A 809 -22.25 -8.40 -12.41
C GLY A 809 -22.66 -6.98 -12.82
N ALA A 810 -22.38 -5.97 -11.99
CA ALA A 810 -22.72 -4.58 -12.30
C ALA A 810 -21.85 -4.04 -13.45
N ASN A 811 -22.46 -3.24 -14.32
CA ASN A 811 -21.77 -2.48 -15.37
C ASN A 811 -21.58 -1.04 -14.90
N VAL A 812 -20.34 -0.62 -14.70
CA VAL A 812 -20.06 0.68 -14.04
C VAL A 812 -19.33 1.63 -14.98
N TYR A 813 -19.98 2.74 -15.34
CA TYR A 813 -19.35 3.88 -15.99
C TYR A 813 -18.62 4.74 -14.96
N LEU A 814 -17.43 5.23 -15.30
CA LEU A 814 -16.75 6.28 -14.52
C LEU A 814 -16.98 7.65 -15.18
N ALA A 815 -17.44 8.63 -14.40
CA ALA A 815 -17.82 9.95 -14.90
C ALA A 815 -17.54 11.07 -13.88
N SER A 816 -17.67 12.32 -14.33
CA SER A 816 -17.72 13.51 -13.47
C SER A 816 -18.97 13.54 -12.58
N ALA A 817 -18.93 14.30 -11.49
CA ALA A 817 -20.05 14.39 -10.55
C ALA A 817 -21.26 15.10 -11.18
N GLU A 818 -21.00 16.07 -12.04
CA GLU A 818 -21.97 16.84 -12.80
C GLU A 818 -22.70 15.92 -13.78
N LEU A 819 -21.96 15.13 -14.58
CA LEU A 819 -22.54 14.17 -15.50
C LEU A 819 -23.29 13.06 -14.77
N ALA A 820 -22.74 12.55 -13.66
CA ALA A 820 -23.41 11.57 -12.80
C ALA A 820 -24.73 12.12 -12.25
N SER A 821 -24.77 13.38 -11.83
CA SER A 821 -25.98 14.05 -11.35
C SER A 821 -27.03 14.17 -12.46
N VAL A 822 -26.65 14.55 -13.67
CA VAL A 822 -27.56 14.59 -14.83
C VAL A 822 -28.10 13.19 -15.14
N ALA A 823 -27.23 12.18 -15.15
CA ALA A 823 -27.63 10.79 -15.37
C ALA A 823 -28.60 10.29 -14.28
N ALA A 824 -28.40 10.71 -13.02
CA ALA A 824 -29.31 10.38 -11.92
C ALA A 824 -30.72 10.94 -12.13
N VAL A 825 -30.81 12.18 -12.63
CA VAL A 825 -32.08 12.85 -12.92
C VAL A 825 -32.78 12.23 -14.13
N LEU A 826 -32.04 11.92 -15.19
CA LEU A 826 -32.61 11.43 -16.45
C LEU A 826 -32.87 9.91 -16.48
N GLY A 827 -32.17 9.13 -15.65
CA GLY A 827 -32.22 7.65 -15.70
C GLY A 827 -31.51 7.03 -16.90
N LYS A 828 -30.68 7.81 -17.59
CA LYS A 828 -29.88 7.41 -18.74
C LYS A 828 -28.65 8.29 -18.87
N LEU A 829 -27.64 7.87 -19.64
CA LEU A 829 -26.59 8.77 -20.10
C LEU A 829 -27.21 9.81 -21.07
N PRO A 830 -27.03 11.12 -20.82
CA PRO A 830 -27.56 12.17 -21.70
C PRO A 830 -26.86 12.20 -23.06
N SER A 831 -27.47 12.81 -24.07
CA SER A 831 -26.70 13.31 -25.23
C SER A 831 -25.81 14.50 -24.83
N PRO A 832 -24.76 14.84 -25.60
CA PRO A 832 -23.97 16.04 -25.35
C PRO A 832 -24.82 17.31 -25.27
N GLU A 833 -25.85 17.44 -26.10
CA GLU A 833 -26.77 18.59 -26.08
C GLU A 833 -27.66 18.59 -24.83
N GLU A 834 -28.20 17.44 -24.42
CA GLU A 834 -28.97 17.32 -23.17
C GLU A 834 -28.07 17.70 -21.98
N TYR A 835 -26.84 17.20 -21.95
CA TYR A 835 -25.86 17.51 -20.90
C TYR A 835 -25.56 19.01 -20.84
N GLN A 836 -25.30 19.66 -21.98
CA GLN A 836 -24.93 21.07 -22.01
C GLN A 836 -26.04 21.99 -21.45
N GLN A 837 -27.31 21.60 -21.61
CA GLN A 837 -28.43 22.34 -21.02
C GLN A 837 -28.40 22.33 -19.49
N TYR A 838 -27.94 21.24 -18.87
CA TYR A 838 -27.75 21.17 -17.42
C TYR A 838 -26.43 21.81 -16.99
N ALA A 839 -25.34 21.54 -17.70
CA ALA A 839 -24.01 22.07 -17.40
C ALA A 839 -23.99 23.61 -17.40
N SER A 840 -24.63 24.26 -18.38
CA SER A 840 -24.75 25.72 -18.43
C SER A 840 -25.44 26.35 -17.20
N GLN A 841 -26.30 25.59 -16.51
CA GLN A 841 -26.92 26.04 -15.26
C GLN A 841 -25.94 25.98 -14.10
N ILE A 842 -25.12 24.93 -14.02
CA ILE A 842 -24.03 24.79 -13.04
C ILE A 842 -22.99 25.89 -13.26
N ASP A 843 -22.58 26.11 -14.51
CA ASP A 843 -21.60 27.14 -14.89
C ASP A 843 -22.05 28.54 -14.45
N SER A 844 -23.35 28.84 -14.57
CA SER A 844 -23.92 30.13 -14.17
C SER A 844 -23.82 30.43 -12.67
N ALA A 845 -23.66 29.40 -11.83
CA ALA A 845 -23.50 29.50 -10.38
C ALA A 845 -22.14 28.98 -9.88
N SER A 846 -21.18 28.77 -10.79
CA SER A 846 -19.86 28.18 -10.52
C SER A 846 -19.12 28.85 -9.36
N ALA A 847 -19.17 30.18 -9.26
CA ALA A 847 -18.52 30.95 -8.19
C ALA A 847 -19.06 30.64 -6.78
N GLU A 848 -20.29 30.15 -6.66
CA GLU A 848 -20.90 29.73 -5.40
C GLU A 848 -20.68 28.23 -5.13
N ILE A 849 -20.76 27.42 -6.18
CA ILE A 849 -20.59 25.96 -6.12
C ILE A 849 -19.16 25.60 -5.69
N TYR A 850 -18.16 26.13 -6.40
CA TYR A 850 -16.76 25.72 -6.25
C TYR A 850 -16.01 26.55 -5.21
N LYS A 851 -16.63 26.75 -4.03
CA LYS A 851 -15.99 27.34 -2.84
C LYS A 851 -15.41 26.24 -1.94
N TYR A 852 -14.11 26.03 -1.97
CA TYR A 852 -13.45 24.98 -1.20
C TYR A 852 -13.34 25.29 0.30
N LEU A 853 -13.18 24.26 1.13
CA LEU A 853 -13.04 24.41 2.57
C LEU A 853 -11.69 25.08 2.92
N ASN A 854 -11.78 26.29 3.47
CA ASN A 854 -10.64 27.07 3.95
C ASN A 854 -10.80 27.25 5.46
N PHE A 855 -10.23 26.35 6.26
CA PHE A 855 -10.45 26.31 7.71
C PHE A 855 -9.95 27.57 8.43
N ASP A 856 -8.93 28.24 7.88
CA ASP A 856 -8.43 29.54 8.34
C ASP A 856 -9.45 30.69 8.16
N LYS A 857 -10.50 30.49 7.35
CA LYS A 857 -11.58 31.44 7.09
C LYS A 857 -12.90 31.02 7.75
N MET A 858 -12.91 29.93 8.52
CA MET A 858 -14.10 29.36 9.15
C MET A 858 -14.02 29.50 10.67
N SER A 859 -14.88 30.36 11.24
CA SER A 859 -14.73 30.81 12.65
C SER A 859 -14.81 29.70 13.70
N GLU A 860 -15.49 28.60 13.40
CA GLU A 860 -15.60 27.44 14.27
C GLU A 860 -14.29 26.65 14.40
N TYR A 861 -13.44 26.68 13.36
CA TYR A 861 -12.12 26.05 13.38
C TYR A 861 -11.07 27.01 13.97
N THR A 862 -11.10 28.30 13.59
CA THR A 862 -10.11 29.27 14.06
C THR A 862 -10.18 29.47 15.58
N LYS A 863 -11.38 29.49 16.17
CA LYS A 863 -11.56 29.65 17.63
C LYS A 863 -10.87 28.57 18.46
N GLU A 864 -10.93 27.33 18.02
CA GLU A 864 -10.25 26.22 18.69
C GLU A 864 -8.75 26.20 18.35
N ALA A 865 -8.40 26.47 17.09
CA ALA A 865 -7.01 26.51 16.63
C ALA A 865 -6.18 27.59 17.33
N ASP A 866 -6.76 28.76 17.62
CA ASP A 866 -6.08 29.88 18.29
C ASP A 866 -5.69 29.56 19.74
N GLN A 867 -6.27 28.52 20.35
CA GLN A 867 -5.93 28.06 21.70
C GLN A 867 -4.69 27.16 21.73
N VAL A 868 -4.19 26.73 20.56
CA VAL A 868 -3.10 25.74 20.45
C VAL A 868 -1.76 26.42 20.13
N ASP A 869 -0.81 26.28 21.06
CA ASP A 869 0.58 26.70 20.87
C ASP A 869 1.45 25.53 20.37
N THR A 870 1.58 25.45 19.04
CA THR A 870 2.36 24.42 18.34
C THR A 870 3.87 24.49 18.65
N LYS A 871 4.42 25.68 18.94
CA LYS A 871 5.83 25.84 19.31
C LYS A 871 6.08 25.26 20.70
N LYS A 872 5.18 25.50 21.65
CA LYS A 872 5.27 24.92 22.99
C LYS A 872 5.13 23.39 22.97
N ILE A 873 4.19 22.86 22.19
CA ILE A 873 3.96 21.41 22.07
C ILE A 873 5.17 20.71 21.43
N SER A 874 5.69 21.26 20.33
CA SER A 874 6.85 20.69 19.64
C SER A 874 8.15 20.80 20.44
N ALA A 875 8.31 21.83 21.28
CA ALA A 875 9.50 22.03 22.11
C ALA A 875 9.54 21.17 23.39
N ALA A 876 8.45 20.51 23.78
CA ALA A 876 8.37 19.68 25.00
C ALA A 876 9.18 18.37 24.95
N GLN A 877 10.23 18.32 24.12
CA GLN A 877 11.10 17.18 23.83
C GLN A 877 12.50 17.29 24.46
N LEU A 878 12.78 18.31 25.27
CA LEU A 878 14.08 18.53 25.92
C LEU A 878 14.11 18.29 27.44
N THR A 879 13.14 17.55 28.00
CA THR A 879 13.15 17.15 29.42
C THR A 879 12.86 15.68 29.60
#